data_AF-A0AAU1FMY7-F1
#
_entry.id   AF-A0AAU1FMY7-F1
#
_cell.length_a   1.000
_cell.length_b   1.000
_cell.length_c   1.000
_cell.angle_alpha   90.00
_cell.angle_beta   90.00
_cell.angle_gamma   90.00
#
_symmetry.space_group_name_H-M   'P 1'
#
loop_
_entity.id
_entity.type
_entity.pdbx_description
1 polymer ?
#
loop_
_entity_poly.entity_id
_entity_poly.type
_entity_poly.pdbx_seq_one_letter_code
_entity_poly.pdbx_strand_id
1 'polypeptide(L)'
;MTEGYARGAPGGPQNAHRALRDLTMAATVRIHRAGAGYALDEPGTFLGSGFFVAPNWVLTCAHVALSGEGGEVTVVYETGPGRGTSAVAGEVATVLPEHVERAVWGSWPAPDLALVRLREPVIHDCAYVTERPAAYHGEPVVFYSGWSVVGGELRRLNGTCTVQGTLGWSDDEQIRLGGDILPPGVSGGPVVDPVRGEVVGVLKSQVDRGIGGTCTGVEQLRALPVPASAVRAEHDDSYQAVFHGHDRYHRDRQRHPDTTRSTWTDVQSRLGARPGRALSPEERTQLLGRLADLPPPVSTRVLLDILELLLGGPAAIRHPAPRGWRDGLGALYESSHHGAMLDLVLAYTMLVLSADRPFGTPGTRGAEQALWQWVRNAAEGIDPTHRGRFAQQWTDLLRRRQDPGTPPAEAPGEDGPDPAAATASGAPSAPSAPIGSPTGTPVTPPGSGQVSVATLSSLVRMKLRQTHGPDRGPGPSALIELAQRGWEPDRCDWRVCVVRPDGDVERLHEAERTPLAELPGPLAAPLAEAFRRCDQPGRPAALQVALLHPLLGLAVDEWRLGPVEPPIGVQRPVYVRFAGREQPLEQGEFWPFGAERPAAEAESQERVARWKWIHEHEAKAEVLDCDDGLRIPVPLVEVLRGLPYRTVPVLCRHGDQRFEDDPMALVRIVHGGYGVALWRRWHGRPEAVCGEFHRQVGDAVAGPGNVVRLPELVHALRAGLHDGRTEAFWADGIALLYDDPGRPLPGTGDLLEAP
;
A
#
# COMPACT_ATOMS: atom_id res chain seq x y z
N MET A 1 -42.09 -17.23 60.20
CA MET A 1 -41.08 -18.16 59.66
C MET A 1 -41.64 -18.74 58.38
N THR A 2 -41.08 -18.36 57.23
CA THR A 2 -40.97 -19.16 55.99
C THR A 2 -40.18 -18.33 54.96
N GLU A 3 -38.93 -18.76 54.78
CA GLU A 3 -38.12 -18.79 53.56
C GLU A 3 -38.19 -17.60 52.57
N GLY A 4 -37.17 -16.75 52.67
CA GLY A 4 -36.77 -15.85 51.60
C GLY A 4 -35.92 -16.59 50.57
N TYR A 5 -36.39 -16.62 49.33
CA TYR A 5 -35.58 -16.91 48.15
C TYR A 5 -34.46 -15.87 48.04
N ALA A 6 -33.22 -16.32 48.23
CA ALA A 6 -32.04 -15.53 47.90
C ALA A 6 -31.98 -15.34 46.37
N ARG A 7 -32.11 -14.09 45.90
CA ARG A 7 -31.73 -13.70 44.55
C ARG A 7 -30.24 -14.00 44.37
N GLY A 8 -29.91 -14.82 43.38
CA GLY A 8 -28.53 -15.18 43.01
C GLY A 8 -27.67 -13.95 42.70
N ALA A 9 -26.40 -14.03 43.10
CA ALA A 9 -25.40 -12.99 42.91
C ALA A 9 -25.19 -12.63 41.41
N PRO A 10 -24.96 -11.36 41.07
CA PRO A 10 -24.62 -10.97 39.70
C PRO A 10 -23.31 -11.64 39.25
N GLY A 11 -23.31 -12.22 38.05
CA GLY A 11 -22.24 -13.06 37.52
C GLY A 11 -20.88 -12.35 37.43
N GLY A 12 -19.86 -12.91 38.09
CA GLY A 12 -18.52 -12.32 38.17
C GLY A 12 -17.65 -12.49 36.91
N PRO A 13 -16.43 -11.90 36.91
CA PRO A 13 -15.49 -11.89 35.78
C PRO A 13 -15.15 -13.28 35.22
N GLN A 14 -15.18 -14.31 36.08
CA GLN A 14 -14.90 -15.69 35.73
C GLN A 14 -15.92 -16.28 34.73
N ASN A 15 -17.17 -15.79 34.76
CA ASN A 15 -18.22 -16.20 33.82
C ASN A 15 -18.02 -15.58 32.44
N ALA A 16 -17.49 -14.34 32.37
CA ALA A 16 -17.19 -13.67 31.10
C ALA A 16 -16.04 -14.36 30.36
N HIS A 17 -14.97 -14.73 31.08
CA HIS A 17 -13.85 -15.48 30.51
C HIS A 17 -14.28 -16.86 30.01
N ARG A 18 -15.18 -17.56 30.71
CA ARG A 18 -15.75 -18.83 30.22
C ARG A 18 -16.54 -18.63 28.93
N ALA A 19 -17.43 -17.63 28.91
CA ALA A 19 -18.22 -17.32 27.72
C ALA A 19 -17.34 -16.95 26.51
N LEU A 20 -16.24 -16.23 26.73
CA LEU A 20 -15.26 -15.93 25.68
C LEU A 20 -14.63 -17.21 25.10
N ARG A 21 -14.26 -18.17 25.96
CA ARG A 21 -13.73 -19.46 25.51
C ARG A 21 -14.76 -20.24 24.70
N ASP A 22 -16.00 -20.29 25.16
CA ASP A 22 -17.08 -20.99 24.47
C ASP A 22 -17.33 -20.39 23.06
N LEU A 23 -17.36 -19.06 22.94
CA LEU A 23 -17.49 -18.37 21.65
C LEU A 23 -16.30 -18.64 20.72
N THR A 24 -15.08 -18.62 21.26
CA THR A 24 -13.86 -18.89 20.48
C THR A 24 -13.83 -20.32 19.98
N MET A 25 -14.20 -21.29 20.83
CA MET A 25 -14.29 -22.69 20.46
C MET A 25 -15.37 -22.93 19.39
N ALA A 26 -16.52 -22.26 19.50
CA ALA A 26 -17.60 -22.35 18.52
C ALA A 26 -17.20 -21.81 17.13
N ALA A 27 -16.34 -20.79 17.08
CA ALA A 27 -15.80 -20.26 15.83
C ALA A 27 -14.63 -21.09 15.25
N THR A 28 -14.04 -22.01 16.03
CA THR A 28 -12.86 -22.80 15.63
C THR A 28 -13.25 -24.02 14.79
N VAL A 29 -12.60 -24.19 13.64
CA VAL A 29 -12.87 -25.25 12.65
C VAL A 29 -11.68 -26.20 12.46
N ARG A 30 -11.95 -27.39 11.91
CA ARG A 30 -10.93 -28.32 11.39
C ARG A 30 -10.76 -28.09 9.89
N ILE A 31 -9.51 -28.16 9.41
CA ILE A 31 -9.16 -28.13 8.00
C ILE A 31 -8.70 -29.52 7.59
N HIS A 32 -9.34 -30.06 6.55
CA HIS A 32 -9.05 -31.38 5.98
C HIS A 32 -8.70 -31.27 4.50
N ARG A 33 -8.02 -32.30 3.96
CA ARG A 33 -7.81 -32.42 2.50
C ARG A 33 -9.13 -32.41 1.74
N ALA A 34 -9.12 -31.83 0.54
CA ALA A 34 -10.26 -31.92 -0.38
C ALA A 34 -10.62 -33.39 -0.67
N GLY A 35 -11.91 -33.65 -0.86
CA GLY A 35 -12.41 -35.00 -1.19
C GLY A 35 -12.38 -36.01 -0.05
N ALA A 36 -12.18 -35.60 1.21
CA ALA A 36 -12.18 -36.49 2.38
C ALA A 36 -13.48 -37.30 2.56
N GLY A 37 -14.59 -36.91 1.91
CA GLY A 37 -15.84 -37.67 1.90
C GLY A 37 -16.37 -37.92 3.32
N TYR A 38 -16.61 -39.19 3.66
CA TYR A 38 -17.09 -39.61 4.99
C TYR A 38 -15.96 -39.84 6.02
N ALA A 39 -14.68 -39.71 5.63
CA ALA A 39 -13.51 -39.97 6.49
C ALA A 39 -13.08 -38.75 7.33
N LEU A 40 -14.05 -37.94 7.79
CA LEU A 40 -13.79 -36.68 8.50
C LEU A 40 -13.32 -36.87 9.94
N ASP A 41 -13.52 -38.06 10.49
CA ASP A 41 -13.02 -38.43 11.82
C ASP A 41 -11.71 -39.24 11.75
N GLU A 42 -11.23 -39.53 10.54
CA GLU A 42 -9.94 -40.19 10.34
C GLU A 42 -8.79 -39.16 10.45
N PRO A 43 -7.80 -39.38 11.35
CA PRO A 43 -6.67 -38.47 11.52
C PRO A 43 -5.86 -38.22 10.23
N GLY A 44 -5.86 -39.16 9.29
CA GLY A 44 -5.07 -39.08 8.06
C GLY A 44 -5.51 -38.00 7.08
N THR A 45 -6.76 -37.50 7.18
CA THR A 45 -7.28 -36.43 6.30
C THR A 45 -7.14 -35.04 6.91
N PHE A 46 -6.86 -34.94 8.21
CA PHE A 46 -6.73 -33.70 8.97
C PHE A 46 -5.40 -32.99 8.67
N LEU A 47 -5.47 -31.70 8.37
CA LEU A 47 -4.33 -30.85 8.02
C LEU A 47 -3.98 -29.87 9.15
N GLY A 48 -4.98 -29.32 9.83
CA GLY A 48 -4.79 -28.33 10.87
C GLY A 48 -6.08 -27.63 11.28
N SER A 49 -5.93 -26.48 11.94
CA SER A 49 -7.04 -25.71 12.50
C SER A 49 -7.31 -24.44 11.71
N GLY A 50 -8.48 -23.85 11.92
CA GLY A 50 -8.82 -22.53 11.40
C GLY A 50 -9.92 -21.91 12.26
N PHE A 51 -10.41 -20.73 11.88
CA PHE A 51 -11.61 -20.17 12.46
C PHE A 51 -12.38 -19.31 11.48
N PHE A 52 -13.70 -19.22 11.68
CA PHE A 52 -14.53 -18.31 10.90
C PHE A 52 -14.21 -16.86 11.26
N VAL A 53 -13.70 -16.12 10.27
CA VAL A 53 -13.31 -14.71 10.38
C VAL A 53 -14.37 -13.76 9.85
N ALA A 54 -15.19 -14.22 8.91
CA ALA A 54 -16.34 -13.49 8.37
C ALA A 54 -17.34 -14.50 7.79
N PRO A 55 -18.58 -14.09 7.48
CA PRO A 55 -19.51 -14.95 6.74
C PRO A 55 -18.86 -15.50 5.46
N ASN A 56 -18.83 -16.83 5.34
CA ASN A 56 -18.22 -17.56 4.21
C ASN A 56 -16.69 -17.51 4.13
N TRP A 57 -16.00 -17.09 5.20
CA TRP A 57 -14.54 -16.99 5.22
C TRP A 57 -13.93 -17.63 6.46
N VAL A 58 -12.89 -18.41 6.23
CA VAL A 58 -12.06 -19.03 7.27
C VAL A 58 -10.64 -18.49 7.17
N LEU A 59 -10.05 -18.12 8.30
CA LEU A 59 -8.64 -17.80 8.44
C LEU A 59 -7.89 -18.99 9.02
N THR A 60 -6.72 -19.31 8.44
CA THR A 60 -5.82 -20.37 8.87
C THR A 60 -4.37 -20.01 8.50
N CYS A 61 -3.42 -20.91 8.77
CA CYS A 61 -2.05 -20.78 8.28
C CYS A 61 -1.92 -21.20 6.82
N ALA A 62 -1.03 -20.56 6.07
CA ALA A 62 -0.78 -20.89 4.67
C ALA A 62 -0.27 -22.32 4.49
N HIS A 63 0.66 -22.75 5.36
CA HIS A 63 1.15 -24.13 5.31
C HIS A 63 0.05 -25.18 5.57
N VAL A 64 -0.98 -24.86 6.35
CA VAL A 64 -2.12 -25.75 6.58
C VAL A 64 -2.98 -25.84 5.32
N ALA A 65 -3.34 -24.69 4.75
CA ALA A 65 -4.17 -24.62 3.55
C ALA A 65 -3.51 -25.28 2.33
N LEU A 66 -2.20 -25.15 2.19
CA LEU A 66 -1.43 -25.66 1.05
C LEU A 66 -0.83 -27.06 1.28
N SER A 67 -1.08 -27.69 2.44
CA SER A 67 -0.72 -29.09 2.67
C SER A 67 -1.62 -30.08 1.91
N GLY A 68 -2.74 -29.62 1.35
CA GLY A 68 -3.61 -30.39 0.45
C GLY A 68 -3.22 -30.22 -1.01
N GLU A 69 -3.63 -31.17 -1.86
CA GLU A 69 -3.49 -31.04 -3.31
C GLU A 69 -4.61 -30.14 -3.88
N GLY A 70 -4.28 -29.27 -4.84
CA GLY A 70 -5.28 -28.59 -5.69
C GLY A 70 -5.88 -27.28 -5.19
N GLY A 71 -5.37 -26.67 -4.10
CA GLY A 71 -5.87 -25.37 -3.61
C GLY A 71 -7.30 -25.40 -3.05
N GLU A 72 -7.80 -26.59 -2.75
CA GLU A 72 -9.11 -26.82 -2.14
C GLU A 72 -8.94 -27.52 -0.79
N VAL A 73 -9.85 -27.22 0.15
CA VAL A 73 -9.89 -27.83 1.47
C VAL A 73 -11.32 -28.17 1.86
N THR A 74 -11.49 -29.10 2.80
CA THR A 74 -12.78 -29.33 3.47
C THR A 74 -12.75 -28.72 4.87
N VAL A 75 -13.67 -27.81 5.14
CA VAL A 75 -13.82 -27.15 6.44
C VAL A 75 -14.87 -27.91 7.24
N VAL A 76 -14.49 -28.43 8.41
CA VAL A 76 -15.40 -29.14 9.32
C VAL A 76 -15.64 -28.29 10.56
N TYR A 77 -16.90 -28.04 10.89
CA TYR A 77 -17.33 -27.13 11.94
C TYR A 77 -18.50 -27.69 12.75
N GLU A 78 -18.73 -27.15 13.94
CA GLU A 78 -19.89 -27.51 14.76
C GLU A 78 -21.06 -26.57 14.48
N THR A 79 -22.26 -27.11 14.27
CA THR A 79 -23.48 -26.31 14.03
C THR A 79 -24.12 -25.79 15.32
N GLY A 80 -23.52 -26.12 16.46
CA GLY A 80 -23.91 -25.70 17.80
C GLY A 80 -23.62 -26.79 18.84
N PRO A 81 -23.65 -26.46 20.14
CA PRO A 81 -23.44 -27.42 21.22
C PRO A 81 -24.37 -28.63 21.06
N GLY A 82 -23.80 -29.83 20.92
CA GLY A 82 -24.54 -31.09 20.80
C GLY A 82 -25.29 -31.31 19.47
N ARG A 83 -25.13 -30.44 18.46
CA ARG A 83 -25.79 -30.56 17.14
C ARG A 83 -24.98 -31.32 16.08
N GLY A 84 -23.84 -31.89 16.47
CA GLY A 84 -22.95 -32.63 15.57
C GLY A 84 -22.10 -31.71 14.69
N THR A 85 -21.21 -32.33 13.92
CA THR A 85 -20.30 -31.65 13.00
C THR A 85 -20.84 -31.65 11.58
N SER A 86 -20.62 -30.57 10.86
CA SER A 86 -20.93 -30.43 9.43
C SER A 86 -19.66 -30.08 8.67
N ALA A 87 -19.65 -30.38 7.37
CA ALA A 87 -18.51 -30.15 6.49
C ALA A 87 -18.94 -29.35 5.27
N VAL A 88 -18.07 -28.46 4.82
CA VAL A 88 -18.29 -27.61 3.65
C VAL A 88 -17.00 -27.49 2.86
N ALA A 89 -17.10 -27.50 1.53
CA ALA A 89 -15.95 -27.31 0.66
C ALA A 89 -15.48 -25.83 0.69
N GLY A 90 -14.17 -25.63 0.71
CA GLY A 90 -13.53 -24.32 0.69
C GLY A 90 -12.46 -24.22 -0.39
N GLU A 91 -12.35 -23.05 -0.97
CA GLU A 91 -11.32 -22.66 -1.94
C GLU A 91 -10.28 -21.79 -1.20
N VAL A 92 -8.99 -22.10 -1.37
CA VAL A 92 -7.91 -21.25 -0.86
C VAL A 92 -7.83 -20.00 -1.75
N ALA A 93 -8.44 -18.91 -1.30
CA ALA A 93 -8.59 -17.69 -2.09
C ALA A 93 -7.31 -16.85 -2.11
N THR A 94 -6.56 -16.83 -1.00
CA THR A 94 -5.30 -16.08 -0.90
C THR A 94 -4.39 -16.69 0.16
N VAL A 95 -3.09 -16.61 -0.07
CA VAL A 95 -2.03 -17.06 0.86
C VAL A 95 -0.97 -15.97 1.00
N LEU A 96 -0.34 -15.91 2.17
CA LEU A 96 0.74 -15.00 2.48
C LEU A 96 1.96 -15.78 3.05
N PRO A 97 3.15 -15.58 2.47
CA PRO A 97 3.40 -14.90 1.19
C PRO A 97 2.77 -15.65 0.01
N GLU A 98 2.45 -14.93 -1.07
CA GLU A 98 1.81 -15.50 -2.27
C GLU A 98 2.66 -16.59 -2.95
N HIS A 99 3.99 -16.43 -2.89
CA HIS A 99 4.94 -17.27 -3.61
C HIS A 99 6.00 -17.77 -2.63
N VAL A 100 6.24 -19.09 -2.65
CA VAL A 100 7.32 -19.73 -1.91
C VAL A 100 8.07 -20.64 -2.89
N GLU A 101 9.28 -20.24 -3.29
CA GLU A 101 10.05 -20.95 -4.32
C GLU A 101 10.40 -22.40 -3.93
N ARG A 102 10.52 -22.68 -2.63
CA ARG A 102 10.64 -24.03 -2.05
C ARG A 102 10.09 -24.04 -0.62
N ALA A 103 8.84 -24.45 -0.44
CA ALA A 103 8.32 -24.73 0.89
C ALA A 103 8.97 -26.01 1.42
N VAL A 104 9.89 -25.89 2.37
CA VAL A 104 10.38 -27.04 3.14
C VAL A 104 9.30 -27.40 4.15
N TRP A 105 8.97 -28.69 4.25
CA TRP A 105 7.99 -29.19 5.23
C TRP A 105 8.35 -28.68 6.64
N GLY A 106 7.47 -27.89 7.26
CA GLY A 106 7.66 -27.34 8.60
C GLY A 106 8.31 -25.94 8.69
N SER A 107 8.66 -25.28 7.58
CA SER A 107 9.30 -23.95 7.59
C SER A 107 8.69 -23.01 6.54
N TRP A 108 7.41 -22.68 6.69
CA TRP A 108 6.78 -21.64 5.87
C TRP A 108 7.21 -20.24 6.33
N PRO A 109 7.59 -19.33 5.41
CA PRO A 109 7.99 -17.96 5.74
C PRO A 109 6.85 -17.16 6.39
N ALA A 110 7.18 -16.14 7.18
CA ALA A 110 6.18 -15.22 7.71
C ALA A 110 5.49 -14.47 6.54
N PRO A 111 4.22 -14.03 6.69
CA PRO A 111 3.38 -14.15 7.87
C PRO A 111 2.63 -15.49 8.00
N ASP A 112 2.74 -16.40 7.02
CA ASP A 112 2.11 -17.74 7.05
C ASP A 112 0.59 -17.72 7.29
N LEU A 113 -0.14 -16.92 6.51
CA LEU A 113 -1.59 -16.75 6.62
C LEU A 113 -2.31 -17.16 5.34
N ALA A 114 -3.51 -17.74 5.46
CA ALA A 114 -4.36 -18.05 4.32
C ALA A 114 -5.83 -17.77 4.59
N LEU A 115 -6.51 -17.25 3.57
CA LEU A 115 -7.96 -17.08 3.54
C LEU A 115 -8.59 -18.17 2.70
N VAL A 116 -9.54 -18.90 3.30
CA VAL A 116 -10.34 -19.92 2.65
C VAL A 116 -11.75 -19.39 2.48
N ARG A 117 -12.24 -19.33 1.24
CA ARG A 117 -13.61 -18.96 0.89
C ARG A 117 -14.47 -20.21 0.78
N LEU A 118 -15.57 -20.25 1.52
CA LEU A 118 -16.51 -21.38 1.46
C LEU A 118 -17.29 -21.36 0.14
N ARG A 119 -17.55 -22.53 -0.42
CA ARG A 119 -18.31 -22.67 -1.68
C ARG A 119 -19.81 -22.48 -1.51
N GLU A 120 -20.31 -22.64 -0.30
CA GLU A 120 -21.70 -22.42 0.05
C GLU A 120 -21.82 -21.70 1.40
N PRO A 121 -22.85 -20.86 1.60
CA PRO A 121 -23.04 -20.19 2.87
C PRO A 121 -23.42 -21.14 3.99
N VAL A 122 -22.83 -20.94 5.17
CA VAL A 122 -23.11 -21.75 6.36
C VAL A 122 -23.44 -20.85 7.55
N ILE A 123 -24.29 -21.35 8.45
CA ILE A 123 -24.56 -20.69 9.72
C ILE A 123 -23.45 -21.06 10.70
N HIS A 124 -22.71 -20.07 11.19
CA HIS A 124 -21.59 -20.26 12.09
C HIS A 124 -21.47 -19.11 13.09
N ASP A 125 -20.76 -19.35 14.19
CA ASP A 125 -20.28 -18.27 15.05
C ASP A 125 -19.00 -17.69 14.42
N CYS A 126 -18.90 -16.37 14.36
CA CYS A 126 -17.75 -15.63 13.82
C CYS A 126 -16.90 -15.12 14.98
N ALA A 127 -15.58 -15.33 14.91
CA ALA A 127 -14.68 -14.74 15.90
C ALA A 127 -14.60 -13.22 15.73
N TYR A 128 -14.45 -12.46 16.81
CA TYR A 128 -14.22 -11.00 16.73
C TYR A 128 -12.73 -10.72 16.59
N VAL A 129 -12.32 -10.07 15.51
CA VAL A 129 -10.93 -9.79 15.17
C VAL A 129 -10.68 -8.31 15.41
N THR A 130 -9.58 -8.00 16.10
CA THR A 130 -9.23 -6.61 16.42
C THR A 130 -9.00 -5.78 15.15
N GLU A 131 -9.41 -4.51 15.16
CA GLU A 131 -9.08 -3.52 14.11
C GLU A 131 -7.76 -2.79 14.39
N ARG A 132 -7.14 -3.06 15.54
CA ARG A 132 -5.97 -2.32 15.99
C ARG A 132 -4.68 -2.80 15.31
N PRO A 133 -3.74 -1.89 15.02
CA PRO A 133 -2.50 -2.21 14.32
C PRO A 133 -1.48 -2.99 15.16
N ALA A 134 -1.51 -2.86 16.48
CA ALA A 134 -0.67 -3.66 17.36
C ALA A 134 -1.59 -4.55 18.19
N ALA A 135 -1.54 -5.85 17.88
CA ALA A 135 -2.42 -6.78 18.54
C ALA A 135 -2.03 -7.01 20.01
N TYR A 136 -0.85 -6.59 20.49
CA TYR A 136 -0.37 -6.89 21.85
C TYR A 136 0.53 -5.81 22.46
N HIS A 137 -0.01 -4.99 23.35
CA HIS A 137 0.76 -4.18 24.30
C HIS A 137 -0.03 -4.13 25.61
N GLY A 138 0.12 -5.14 26.47
CA GLY A 138 -0.54 -5.07 27.76
C GLY A 138 -0.37 -6.27 28.67
N GLU A 139 -0.45 -7.50 28.15
CA GLU A 139 -0.62 -8.68 29.01
C GLU A 139 0.33 -9.83 28.67
N PRO A 140 0.84 -10.55 29.69
CA PRO A 140 1.75 -11.67 29.49
C PRO A 140 1.05 -12.96 29.08
N VAL A 141 -0.29 -13.00 28.96
CA VAL A 141 -1.05 -14.25 28.74
C VAL A 141 -2.09 -14.10 27.64
N VAL A 142 -2.14 -15.10 26.75
CA VAL A 142 -3.11 -15.22 25.66
C VAL A 142 -3.84 -16.56 25.75
N PHE A 143 -5.05 -16.62 25.18
CA PHE A 143 -5.82 -17.86 25.04
C PHE A 143 -5.76 -18.36 23.60
N TYR A 144 -5.70 -19.67 23.40
CA TYR A 144 -5.81 -20.28 22.07
C TYR A 144 -6.84 -21.41 22.04
N SER A 145 -7.35 -21.71 20.85
CA SER A 145 -8.23 -22.84 20.56
C SER A 145 -7.81 -23.49 19.24
N GLY A 146 -7.82 -24.82 19.17
CA GLY A 146 -7.43 -25.57 17.98
C GLY A 146 -7.82 -27.03 18.07
N TRP A 147 -7.44 -27.80 17.06
CA TRP A 147 -7.64 -29.24 16.98
C TRP A 147 -6.30 -29.95 16.86
N SER A 148 -6.21 -31.16 17.41
CA SER A 148 -5.02 -31.99 17.26
C SER A 148 -5.40 -33.47 17.34
N VAL A 149 -4.48 -34.33 16.92
CA VAL A 149 -4.62 -35.78 17.05
C VAL A 149 -3.95 -36.20 18.35
N VAL A 150 -4.75 -36.57 19.35
CA VAL A 150 -4.27 -37.00 20.67
C VAL A 150 -4.69 -38.45 20.88
N GLY A 151 -3.71 -39.34 21.06
CA GLY A 151 -3.99 -40.78 21.24
C GLY A 151 -4.64 -41.44 20.02
N GLY A 152 -4.42 -40.90 18.81
CA GLY A 152 -5.03 -41.40 17.57
C GLY A 152 -6.44 -40.87 17.28
N GLU A 153 -6.97 -39.99 18.13
CA GLU A 153 -8.31 -39.39 17.97
C GLU A 153 -8.21 -37.89 17.74
N LEU A 154 -9.08 -37.34 16.90
CA LEU A 154 -9.22 -35.89 16.73
C LEU A 154 -9.89 -35.29 17.96
N ARG A 155 -9.18 -34.39 18.63
CA ARG A 155 -9.66 -33.70 19.83
C ARG A 155 -9.45 -32.20 19.73
N ARG A 156 -10.43 -31.44 20.19
CA ARG A 156 -10.31 -30.00 20.38
C ARG A 156 -9.42 -29.74 21.60
N LEU A 157 -8.43 -28.89 21.43
CA LEU A 157 -7.52 -28.41 22.46
C LEU A 157 -7.69 -26.91 22.64
N ASN A 158 -7.57 -26.46 23.88
CA ASN A 158 -7.50 -25.05 24.21
C ASN A 158 -6.64 -24.88 25.45
N GLY A 159 -6.01 -23.73 25.56
CA GLY A 159 -5.03 -23.47 26.61
C GLY A 159 -4.67 -22.00 26.70
N THR A 160 -3.73 -21.70 27.57
CA THR A 160 -3.19 -20.35 27.74
C THR A 160 -1.70 -20.37 27.52
N CYS A 161 -1.21 -19.46 26.67
CA CYS A 161 0.22 -19.28 26.44
C CYS A 161 0.70 -18.00 27.09
N THR A 162 1.96 -17.96 27.49
CA THR A 162 2.64 -16.74 27.91
C THR A 162 3.36 -16.09 26.73
N VAL A 163 3.28 -14.76 26.63
CA VAL A 163 4.02 -13.99 25.63
C VAL A 163 5.47 -13.82 26.09
N GLN A 164 6.42 -14.27 25.28
CA GLN A 164 7.85 -14.29 25.60
C GLN A 164 8.67 -13.24 24.84
N GLY A 165 8.02 -12.40 24.04
CA GLY A 165 8.64 -11.38 23.18
C GLY A 165 8.36 -11.64 21.70
N THR A 166 9.10 -10.98 20.82
CA THR A 166 8.94 -11.08 19.37
C THR A 166 10.16 -11.67 18.67
N LEU A 167 9.94 -12.26 17.50
CA LEU A 167 10.92 -12.88 16.61
C LEU A 167 10.77 -12.24 15.23
N GLY A 168 11.86 -11.84 14.59
CA GLY A 168 11.83 -11.17 13.29
C GLY A 168 11.98 -9.65 13.41
N TRP A 169 12.17 -8.98 12.27
CA TRP A 169 12.41 -7.55 12.15
C TRP A 169 11.39 -7.00 11.11
N SER A 170 10.67 -5.92 11.45
CA SER A 170 9.69 -5.27 10.57
C SER A 170 8.51 -6.18 10.14
N ASP A 171 8.33 -6.46 8.85
CA ASP A 171 7.13 -7.09 8.27
C ASP A 171 6.97 -8.59 8.62
N ASP A 172 8.03 -9.26 9.07
CA ASP A 172 8.02 -10.70 9.46
C ASP A 172 7.94 -10.92 10.98
N GLU A 173 7.63 -9.86 11.73
CA GLU A 173 7.56 -9.90 13.19
C GLU A 173 6.46 -10.89 13.66
N GLN A 174 6.88 -11.92 14.39
CA GLN A 174 6.04 -12.96 14.98
C GLN A 174 6.21 -13.01 16.48
N ILE A 175 5.11 -13.18 17.20
CA ILE A 175 5.14 -13.24 18.66
C ILE A 175 5.53 -14.63 19.12
N ARG A 176 6.49 -14.71 20.03
CA ARG A 176 6.89 -15.96 20.68
C ARG A 176 5.95 -16.27 21.83
N LEU A 177 5.38 -17.46 21.79
CA LEU A 177 4.50 -18.00 22.81
C LEU A 177 5.22 -19.11 23.57
N GLY A 178 5.02 -19.16 24.89
CA GLY A 178 5.50 -20.24 25.75
C GLY A 178 4.47 -20.65 26.80
N GLY A 179 4.90 -21.41 27.80
CA GLY A 179 4.04 -21.78 28.95
C GLY A 179 3.09 -22.96 28.72
N ASP A 180 2.89 -23.40 27.47
CA ASP A 180 2.08 -24.58 27.12
C ASP A 180 2.73 -25.43 26.03
N ILE A 181 2.30 -26.68 25.89
CA ILE A 181 2.71 -27.58 24.81
C ILE A 181 1.72 -27.42 23.66
N LEU A 182 2.22 -27.03 22.49
CA LEU A 182 1.42 -26.82 21.29
C LEU A 182 1.61 -27.99 20.31
N PRO A 183 0.78 -29.05 20.37
CA PRO A 183 0.98 -30.23 19.53
C PRO A 183 0.68 -29.94 18.05
N PRO A 184 1.19 -30.76 17.12
CA PRO A 184 0.86 -30.65 15.71
C PRO A 184 -0.66 -30.62 15.45
N GLY A 185 -1.10 -29.77 14.53
CA GLY A 185 -2.50 -29.61 14.14
C GLY A 185 -3.20 -28.37 14.70
N VAL A 186 -2.74 -27.81 15.82
CA VAL A 186 -3.33 -26.59 16.39
C VAL A 186 -3.02 -25.33 15.55
N SER A 187 -2.05 -25.41 14.64
CA SER A 187 -1.71 -24.35 13.69
C SER A 187 -2.94 -23.88 12.91
N GLY A 188 -3.06 -22.56 12.76
CA GLY A 188 -4.21 -21.89 12.14
C GLY A 188 -5.34 -21.55 13.12
N GLY A 189 -5.30 -22.03 14.36
CA GLY A 189 -6.27 -21.66 15.40
C GLY A 189 -6.17 -20.20 15.85
N PRO A 190 -7.25 -19.60 16.38
CA PRO A 190 -7.24 -18.21 16.85
C PRO A 190 -6.47 -18.06 18.15
N VAL A 191 -5.74 -16.95 18.27
CA VAL A 191 -5.13 -16.46 19.52
C VAL A 191 -5.91 -15.23 19.98
N VAL A 192 -6.35 -15.24 21.25
CA VAL A 192 -7.29 -14.27 21.82
C VAL A 192 -6.66 -13.58 23.04
N ASP A 193 -6.81 -12.26 23.09
CA ASP A 193 -6.53 -11.45 24.27
C ASP A 193 -7.71 -11.62 25.26
N PRO A 194 -7.49 -12.22 26.45
CA PRO A 194 -8.57 -12.48 27.40
C PRO A 194 -9.11 -11.21 28.10
N VAL A 195 -8.34 -10.13 28.12
CA VAL A 195 -8.74 -8.84 28.72
C VAL A 195 -9.63 -8.07 27.77
N ARG A 196 -9.25 -8.01 26.50
CA ARG A 196 -10.04 -7.32 25.47
C ARG A 196 -11.16 -8.19 24.90
N GLY A 197 -11.02 -9.51 24.95
CA GLY A 197 -11.91 -10.43 24.26
C GLY A 197 -11.86 -10.21 22.77
N GLU A 198 -10.67 -10.20 22.17
CA GLU A 198 -10.45 -9.97 20.74
C GLU A 198 -9.46 -11.01 20.21
N VAL A 199 -9.69 -11.53 19.01
CA VAL A 199 -8.68 -12.28 18.27
C VAL A 199 -7.62 -11.29 17.79
N VAL A 200 -6.39 -11.63 18.12
CA VAL A 200 -5.19 -10.79 18.02
C VAL A 200 -4.10 -11.48 17.19
N GLY A 201 -4.22 -12.79 16.94
CA GLY A 201 -3.35 -13.47 15.99
C GLY A 201 -3.79 -14.87 15.62
N VAL A 202 -2.97 -15.52 14.80
CA VAL A 202 -3.14 -16.89 14.32
C VAL A 202 -1.98 -17.73 14.85
N LEU A 203 -2.31 -18.87 15.47
CA LEU A 203 -1.36 -19.74 16.11
C LEU A 203 -0.53 -20.52 15.08
N LYS A 204 0.78 -20.61 15.31
CA LYS A 204 1.70 -21.47 14.58
C LYS A 204 2.46 -22.35 15.58
N SER A 205 2.19 -23.64 15.57
CA SER A 205 2.95 -24.57 16.40
C SER A 205 4.32 -24.86 15.78
N GLN A 206 5.33 -25.12 16.62
CA GLN A 206 6.64 -25.57 16.14
C GLN A 206 6.67 -27.09 16.01
N VAL A 207 7.39 -27.58 15.00
CA VAL A 207 7.52 -29.01 14.69
C VAL A 207 8.49 -29.71 15.65
N ASP A 208 9.52 -29.00 16.12
CA ASP A 208 10.41 -29.50 17.17
C ASP A 208 9.73 -29.39 18.53
N ARG A 209 9.75 -30.50 19.29
CA ARG A 209 8.98 -30.82 20.51
C ARG A 209 9.30 -29.93 21.73
N GLY A 210 9.46 -28.62 21.53
CA GLY A 210 9.64 -27.61 22.56
C GLY A 210 8.32 -27.17 23.18
N ILE A 211 8.42 -26.51 24.34
CA ILE A 211 7.32 -25.79 24.97
C ILE A 211 7.13 -24.48 24.20
N GLY A 212 5.93 -24.21 23.71
CA GLY A 212 5.59 -22.96 23.02
C GLY A 212 5.41 -23.05 21.50
N GLY A 213 5.34 -21.88 20.86
CA GLY A 213 5.12 -21.70 19.42
C GLY A 213 5.23 -20.23 19.02
N THR A 214 4.75 -19.88 17.83
CA THR A 214 4.65 -18.49 17.40
C THR A 214 3.22 -18.09 17.09
N CYS A 215 2.98 -16.79 17.03
CA CYS A 215 1.71 -16.19 16.69
C CYS A 215 1.96 -15.06 15.69
N THR A 216 1.34 -15.18 14.53
CA THR A 216 1.30 -14.11 13.53
C THR A 216 0.15 -13.18 13.88
N GLY A 217 0.41 -11.87 13.99
CA GLY A 217 -0.63 -10.88 14.26
C GLY A 217 -1.65 -10.76 13.12
N VAL A 218 -2.92 -10.52 13.46
CA VAL A 218 -4.00 -10.38 12.45
C VAL A 218 -3.85 -9.13 11.58
N GLU A 219 -3.11 -8.12 12.03
CA GLU A 219 -2.76 -6.93 11.25
C GLU A 219 -1.98 -7.28 9.97
N GLN A 220 -1.28 -8.42 9.95
CA GLN A 220 -0.54 -8.90 8.78
C GLN A 220 -1.46 -9.21 7.59
N LEU A 221 -2.77 -9.38 7.80
CA LEU A 221 -3.74 -9.46 6.71
C LEU A 221 -3.81 -8.18 5.86
N ARG A 222 -3.37 -7.03 6.37
CA ARG A 222 -3.26 -5.80 5.58
C ARG A 222 -2.23 -5.91 4.45
N ALA A 223 -1.24 -6.80 4.61
CA ALA A 223 -0.26 -7.10 3.57
C ALA A 223 -0.83 -7.99 2.44
N LEU A 224 -2.10 -8.44 2.53
CA LEU A 224 -2.74 -9.17 1.45
C LEU A 224 -2.59 -8.43 0.11
N PRO A 225 -2.42 -9.15 -1.00
CA PRO A 225 -2.29 -8.59 -2.34
C PRO A 225 -3.40 -7.57 -2.65
N VAL A 226 -3.01 -6.47 -3.29
CA VAL A 226 -3.95 -5.47 -3.77
C VAL A 226 -4.33 -5.83 -5.21
N PRO A 227 -5.62 -5.76 -5.60
CA PRO A 227 -6.02 -6.06 -6.97
C PRO A 227 -5.30 -5.14 -7.97
N ALA A 228 -4.68 -5.73 -9.01
CA ALA A 228 -4.00 -4.97 -10.05
C ALA A 228 -4.97 -4.15 -10.93
N SER A 229 -6.22 -4.61 -11.05
CA SER A 229 -7.29 -3.92 -11.77
C SER A 229 -8.06 -2.97 -10.86
N ALA A 230 -8.68 -1.94 -11.45
CA ALA A 230 -9.58 -1.05 -10.73
C ALA A 230 -10.66 -1.84 -9.97
N VAL A 231 -10.74 -1.62 -8.66
CA VAL A 231 -11.76 -2.21 -7.78
C VAL A 231 -13.12 -1.61 -8.14
N ARG A 232 -14.08 -2.44 -8.53
CA ARG A 232 -15.44 -2.06 -8.93
C ARG A 232 -16.50 -2.58 -7.97
N ALA A 233 -16.15 -3.58 -7.16
CA ALA A 233 -16.98 -4.14 -6.11
C ALA A 233 -16.13 -4.56 -4.92
N GLU A 234 -16.79 -4.73 -3.77
CA GLU A 234 -16.14 -5.16 -2.52
C GLU A 234 -15.44 -6.52 -2.64
N HIS A 235 -15.99 -7.46 -3.41
CA HIS A 235 -15.43 -8.80 -3.56
C HIS A 235 -14.20 -8.87 -4.47
N ASP A 236 -13.85 -7.77 -5.16
CA ASP A 236 -12.62 -7.69 -5.95
C ASP A 236 -11.37 -7.69 -5.05
N ASP A 237 -11.53 -7.31 -3.78
CA ASP A 237 -10.46 -7.24 -2.78
C ASP A 237 -10.80 -8.14 -1.59
N SER A 238 -10.05 -9.23 -1.40
CA SER A 238 -10.31 -10.19 -0.32
C SER A 238 -10.21 -9.59 1.09
N TYR A 239 -9.33 -8.61 1.32
CA TYR A 239 -9.24 -7.94 2.61
C TYR A 239 -10.53 -7.17 2.90
N GLN A 240 -11.01 -6.40 1.93
CA GLN A 240 -12.25 -5.62 2.09
C GLN A 240 -13.46 -6.53 2.24
N ALA A 241 -13.57 -7.59 1.44
CA ALA A 241 -14.66 -8.56 1.53
C ALA A 241 -14.74 -9.23 2.90
N VAL A 242 -13.59 -9.67 3.45
CA VAL A 242 -13.53 -10.31 4.76
C VAL A 242 -13.92 -9.32 5.85
N PHE A 243 -13.26 -8.15 5.91
CA PHE A 243 -13.46 -7.25 7.05
C PHE A 243 -14.77 -6.47 6.99
N HIS A 244 -15.31 -6.16 5.81
CA HIS A 244 -16.67 -5.65 5.70
C HIS A 244 -17.71 -6.69 6.14
N GLY A 245 -17.57 -7.94 5.68
CA GLY A 245 -18.43 -9.05 6.11
C GLY A 245 -18.35 -9.30 7.62
N HIS A 246 -17.15 -9.22 8.19
CA HIS A 246 -16.89 -9.36 9.63
C HIS A 246 -17.63 -8.30 10.45
N ASP A 247 -17.43 -7.02 10.11
CA ASP A 247 -17.97 -5.90 10.88
C ASP A 247 -19.51 -5.83 10.79
N ARG A 248 -20.07 -6.15 9.61
CA ARG A 248 -21.53 -6.30 9.45
C ARG A 248 -22.07 -7.46 10.28
N TYR A 249 -21.40 -8.62 10.27
CA TYR A 249 -21.84 -9.78 11.03
C TYR A 249 -21.99 -9.45 12.53
N HIS A 250 -20.97 -8.84 13.15
CA HIS A 250 -21.01 -8.56 14.58
C HIS A 250 -22.08 -7.52 14.94
N ARG A 251 -22.26 -6.49 14.11
CA ARG A 251 -23.36 -5.53 14.25
C ARG A 251 -24.74 -6.19 14.16
N ASP A 252 -24.94 -7.00 13.12
CA ASP A 252 -26.25 -7.60 12.83
C ASP A 252 -26.59 -8.67 13.86
N ARG A 253 -25.58 -9.46 14.30
CA ARG A 253 -25.70 -10.43 15.39
C ARG A 253 -26.09 -9.79 16.71
N GLN A 254 -25.60 -8.58 17.03
CA GLN A 254 -26.00 -7.84 18.23
C GLN A 254 -27.45 -7.34 18.19
N ARG A 255 -27.96 -7.01 17.00
CA ARG A 255 -29.33 -6.49 16.81
C ARG A 255 -30.38 -7.58 16.67
N HIS A 256 -29.97 -8.83 16.46
CA HIS A 256 -30.90 -9.88 16.12
C HIS A 256 -31.85 -10.18 17.31
N PRO A 257 -33.18 -10.18 17.11
CA PRO A 257 -34.17 -10.29 18.19
C PRO A 257 -34.16 -11.67 18.87
N ASP A 258 -33.84 -12.73 18.14
CA ASP A 258 -33.86 -14.12 18.66
C ASP A 258 -32.56 -14.57 19.36
N THR A 259 -31.76 -13.64 19.87
CA THR A 259 -30.45 -13.96 20.43
C THR A 259 -30.54 -14.43 21.88
N THR A 260 -30.81 -15.72 22.04
CA THR A 260 -30.80 -16.38 23.36
C THR A 260 -29.37 -16.63 23.90
N ARG A 261 -28.33 -16.47 23.05
CA ARG A 261 -26.92 -16.64 23.40
C ARG A 261 -26.21 -15.29 23.48
N SER A 262 -25.34 -15.13 24.47
CA SER A 262 -24.46 -13.95 24.58
C SER A 262 -23.62 -13.78 23.32
N THR A 263 -23.57 -12.56 22.80
CA THR A 263 -22.71 -12.20 21.66
C THR A 263 -21.29 -11.90 22.13
N TRP A 264 -20.38 -11.71 21.17
CA TRP A 264 -19.02 -11.26 21.47
C TRP A 264 -19.02 -9.88 22.15
N THR A 265 -19.85 -8.95 21.65
CA THR A 265 -20.05 -7.60 22.21
C THR A 265 -20.57 -7.64 23.65
N ASP A 266 -21.49 -8.56 23.99
CA ASP A 266 -21.97 -8.74 25.36
C ASP A 266 -20.84 -9.20 26.29
N VAL A 267 -20.01 -10.14 25.83
CA VAL A 267 -18.87 -10.66 26.59
C VAL A 267 -17.83 -9.57 26.80
N GLN A 268 -17.46 -8.81 25.75
CA GLN A 268 -16.56 -7.66 25.85
C GLN A 268 -17.06 -6.61 26.85
N SER A 269 -18.37 -6.35 26.86
CA SER A 269 -19.00 -5.43 27.82
C SER A 269 -18.85 -5.91 29.27
N ARG A 270 -19.00 -7.22 29.52
CA ARG A 270 -18.80 -7.83 30.85
C ARG A 270 -17.32 -7.89 31.26
N LEU A 271 -16.40 -8.03 30.31
CA LEU A 271 -14.95 -7.93 30.55
C LEU A 271 -14.51 -6.50 30.84
N GLY A 272 -15.33 -5.50 30.49
CA GLY A 272 -14.96 -4.09 30.61
C GLY A 272 -13.97 -3.63 29.54
N ALA A 273 -13.89 -4.34 28.41
CA ALA A 273 -13.03 -3.99 27.30
C ALA A 273 -13.43 -2.63 26.71
N ARG A 274 -12.67 -1.57 27.00
CA ARG A 274 -12.94 -0.21 26.51
C ARG A 274 -11.71 0.35 25.77
N PRO A 275 -11.65 0.22 24.43
CA PRO A 275 -10.60 0.84 23.61
C PRO A 275 -10.57 2.36 23.80
N GLY A 276 -9.44 2.92 24.24
CA GLY A 276 -9.26 4.37 24.43
C GLY A 276 -10.31 5.06 25.32
N ARG A 277 -11.15 4.29 26.04
CA ARG A 277 -12.32 4.74 26.83
C ARG A 277 -13.36 5.62 26.11
N ALA A 278 -13.32 5.74 24.77
CA ALA A 278 -14.22 6.63 24.03
C ALA A 278 -15.57 6.00 23.68
N LEU A 279 -15.56 4.76 23.20
CA LEU A 279 -16.78 4.02 22.84
C LEU A 279 -16.93 2.78 23.73
N SER A 280 -18.15 2.47 24.12
CA SER A 280 -18.50 1.14 24.63
C SER A 280 -18.34 0.07 23.53
N PRO A 281 -18.21 -1.23 23.89
CA PRO A 281 -18.18 -2.31 22.91
C PRO A 281 -19.36 -2.28 21.93
N GLU A 282 -20.55 -1.93 22.42
CA GLU A 282 -21.75 -1.79 21.59
C GLU A 282 -21.60 -0.64 20.59
N GLU A 283 -21.27 0.57 21.05
CA GLU A 283 -21.09 1.73 20.16
C GLU A 283 -19.99 1.50 19.12
N ARG A 284 -18.89 0.84 19.50
CA ARG A 284 -17.81 0.46 18.58
C ARG A 284 -18.27 -0.54 17.54
N THR A 285 -18.96 -1.61 17.95
CA THR A 285 -19.52 -2.61 17.02
C THR A 285 -20.50 -1.96 16.05
N GLN A 286 -21.31 -1.02 16.55
CA GLN A 286 -22.25 -0.24 15.76
C GLN A 286 -21.57 0.68 14.75
N LEU A 287 -20.46 1.33 15.12
CA LEU A 287 -19.68 2.18 14.23
C LEU A 287 -18.98 1.34 13.14
N LEU A 288 -18.25 0.29 13.52
CA LEU A 288 -17.52 -0.59 12.59
C LEU A 288 -18.46 -1.17 11.52
N GLY A 289 -19.62 -1.69 11.91
CA GLY A 289 -20.59 -2.21 10.94
C GLY A 289 -21.10 -1.13 9.97
N ARG A 290 -21.27 0.13 10.42
CA ARG A 290 -21.67 1.23 9.51
C ARG A 290 -20.54 1.66 8.58
N LEU A 291 -19.30 1.66 9.05
CA LEU A 291 -18.13 1.89 8.20
C LEU A 291 -18.04 0.82 7.11
N ALA A 292 -18.34 -0.44 7.45
CA ALA A 292 -18.38 -1.54 6.51
C ALA A 292 -19.54 -1.46 5.48
N ASP A 293 -20.59 -0.69 5.71
CA ASP A 293 -21.64 -0.48 4.70
C ASP A 293 -21.21 0.54 3.61
N LEU A 294 -20.13 1.28 3.84
CA LEU A 294 -19.55 2.18 2.86
C LEU A 294 -18.57 1.40 1.96
N PRO A 295 -18.46 1.75 0.66
CA PRO A 295 -17.33 1.32 -0.15
C PRO A 295 -16.00 1.70 0.51
N PRO A 296 -14.92 0.92 0.30
CA PRO A 296 -13.62 1.14 0.93
C PRO A 296 -12.96 2.46 0.48
N PRO A 297 -11.87 2.91 1.14
CA PRO A 297 -11.10 4.06 0.65
C PRO A 297 -10.55 3.81 -0.77
N VAL A 298 -10.40 4.88 -1.56
CA VAL A 298 -9.83 4.80 -2.92
C VAL A 298 -8.36 4.35 -2.96
N SER A 299 -7.62 4.57 -1.87
CA SER A 299 -6.23 4.15 -1.70
C SER A 299 -5.83 4.20 -0.23
N THR A 300 -4.77 3.49 0.14
CA THR A 300 -4.14 3.61 1.47
C THR A 300 -3.67 5.05 1.72
N ARG A 301 -3.13 5.76 0.71
CA ARG A 301 -2.65 7.13 0.89
C ARG A 301 -3.73 8.07 1.43
N VAL A 302 -4.96 8.00 0.91
CA VAL A 302 -6.08 8.83 1.39
C VAL A 302 -6.40 8.57 2.86
N LEU A 303 -6.28 7.32 3.31
CA LEU A 303 -6.48 6.98 4.72
C LEU A 303 -5.35 7.53 5.60
N LEU A 304 -4.10 7.48 5.11
CA LEU A 304 -2.96 8.07 5.80
C LEU A 304 -3.08 9.60 5.90
N ASP A 305 -3.51 10.28 4.83
CA ASP A 305 -3.76 11.74 4.84
C ASP A 305 -4.79 12.12 5.92
N ILE A 306 -5.86 11.34 6.07
CA ILE A 306 -6.88 11.53 7.12
C ILE A 306 -6.26 11.36 8.51
N LEU A 307 -5.44 10.33 8.73
CA LEU A 307 -4.81 10.08 10.02
C LEU A 307 -3.79 11.16 10.38
N GLU A 308 -2.94 11.56 9.43
CA GLU A 308 -1.95 12.64 9.61
C GLU A 308 -2.63 13.97 9.97
N LEU A 309 -3.74 14.30 9.28
CA LEU A 309 -4.54 15.50 9.56
C LEU A 309 -5.10 15.51 10.99
N LEU A 310 -5.61 14.36 11.46
CA LEU A 310 -6.22 14.26 12.79
C LEU A 310 -5.20 14.21 13.93
N LEU A 311 -4.05 13.58 13.69
CA LEU A 311 -3.01 13.36 14.69
C LEU A 311 -1.98 14.50 14.72
N GLY A 312 -2.05 15.45 13.78
CA GLY A 312 -1.21 16.65 13.76
C GLY A 312 0.21 16.41 13.25
N GLY A 313 0.41 15.38 12.43
CA GLY A 313 1.72 15.06 11.85
C GLY A 313 1.86 13.58 11.43
N PRO A 314 3.06 13.17 11.00
CA PRO A 314 3.39 11.77 10.72
C PRO A 314 3.05 10.90 11.92
N ALA A 315 1.95 10.13 11.83
CA ALA A 315 1.70 9.08 12.79
C ALA A 315 2.79 8.01 12.60
N ALA A 316 3.29 7.44 13.70
CA ALA A 316 4.11 6.23 13.64
C ALA A 316 3.21 5.06 13.19
N ILE A 317 2.92 5.01 11.89
CA ILE A 317 2.06 4.01 11.29
C ILE A 317 2.80 2.68 11.36
N ARG A 318 2.33 1.79 12.23
CA ARG A 318 2.87 0.44 12.28
C ARG A 318 2.57 -0.29 10.98
N HIS A 319 3.57 -1.03 10.53
CA HIS A 319 3.49 -1.89 9.37
C HIS A 319 2.73 -3.19 9.70
N PRO A 320 1.93 -3.73 8.77
CA PRO A 320 1.58 -3.16 7.46
C PRO A 320 0.54 -2.02 7.57
N ALA A 321 0.59 -1.08 6.62
CA ALA A 321 -0.27 0.10 6.58
C ALA A 321 -1.78 -0.21 6.61
N PRO A 322 -2.60 0.69 7.19
CA PRO A 322 -4.05 0.52 7.22
C PRO A 322 -4.66 0.48 5.80
N ARG A 323 -5.70 -0.35 5.61
CA ARG A 323 -6.29 -0.60 4.28
C ARG A 323 -7.79 -0.34 4.21
N GLY A 324 -8.52 -0.50 5.30
CA GLY A 324 -9.96 -0.25 5.41
C GLY A 324 -10.31 0.83 6.44
N TRP A 325 -11.54 1.33 6.40
CA TRP A 325 -12.03 2.33 7.36
C TRP A 325 -11.93 1.87 8.83
N ARG A 326 -12.02 0.56 9.07
CA ARG A 326 -11.80 -0.03 10.41
C ARG A 326 -10.37 0.22 10.92
N ASP A 327 -9.38 0.19 10.03
CA ASP A 327 -7.97 0.28 10.41
C ASP A 327 -7.60 1.70 10.82
N GLY A 328 -8.19 2.71 10.16
CA GLY A 328 -8.05 4.10 10.60
C GLY A 328 -8.62 4.31 11.99
N LEU A 329 -9.79 3.72 12.29
CA LEU A 329 -10.35 3.76 13.65
C LEU A 329 -9.42 3.07 14.67
N GLY A 330 -8.88 1.90 14.31
CA GLY A 330 -7.90 1.18 15.13
C GLY A 330 -6.62 1.96 15.39
N ALA A 331 -6.10 2.68 14.39
CA ALA A 331 -4.92 3.52 14.51
C ALA A 331 -5.15 4.70 15.48
N LEU A 332 -6.35 5.29 15.48
CA LEU A 332 -6.71 6.34 16.44
C LEU A 332 -6.71 5.81 17.88
N TYR A 333 -7.21 4.59 18.11
CA TYR A 333 -7.23 3.96 19.44
C TYR A 333 -5.84 3.73 20.03
N GLU A 334 -4.85 3.43 19.19
CA GLU A 334 -3.48 3.20 19.64
C GLU A 334 -2.66 4.50 19.76
N SER A 335 -3.00 5.55 19.00
CA SER A 335 -2.24 6.80 18.97
C SER A 335 -2.64 7.82 20.05
N SER A 336 -3.76 7.58 20.75
CA SER A 336 -4.39 8.61 21.59
C SER A 336 -4.05 8.46 23.07
N HIS A 337 -3.09 9.26 23.55
CA HIS A 337 -2.84 9.49 24.99
C HIS A 337 -3.74 10.56 25.62
N HIS A 338 -4.72 11.11 24.88
CA HIS A 338 -5.42 12.35 25.22
C HIS A 338 -6.90 12.15 25.59
N GLY A 339 -7.41 12.98 26.52
CA GLY A 339 -8.77 12.90 27.08
C GLY A 339 -9.94 13.24 26.13
N ALA A 340 -9.68 13.59 24.87
CA ALA A 340 -10.70 13.97 23.87
C ALA A 340 -10.86 12.93 22.74
N MET A 341 -10.72 11.65 23.07
CA MET A 341 -10.72 10.57 22.08
C MET A 341 -12.05 10.41 21.32
N LEU A 342 -13.19 10.72 21.95
CA LEU A 342 -14.48 10.69 21.26
C LEU A 342 -14.55 11.74 20.14
N ASP A 343 -14.03 12.95 20.36
CA ASP A 343 -14.02 14.01 19.35
C ASP A 343 -13.19 13.63 18.12
N LEU A 344 -12.06 12.94 18.32
CA LEU A 344 -11.23 12.41 17.25
C LEU A 344 -11.97 11.35 16.43
N VAL A 345 -12.68 10.42 17.09
CA VAL A 345 -13.48 9.39 16.41
C VAL A 345 -14.61 10.02 15.57
N LEU A 346 -15.28 11.06 16.09
CA LEU A 346 -16.32 11.76 15.36
C LEU A 346 -15.75 12.57 14.18
N ALA A 347 -14.63 13.26 14.39
CA ALA A 347 -13.93 13.97 13.31
C ALA A 347 -13.47 13.02 12.20
N TYR A 348 -12.90 11.87 12.56
CA TYR A 348 -12.57 10.80 11.62
C TYR A 348 -13.78 10.34 10.82
N THR A 349 -14.91 10.09 11.49
CA THR A 349 -16.13 9.65 10.84
C THR A 349 -16.65 10.69 9.83
N MET A 350 -16.53 11.98 10.15
CA MET A 350 -16.88 13.06 9.23
C MET A 350 -15.94 13.16 8.01
N LEU A 351 -14.65 12.87 8.18
CA LEU A 351 -13.70 12.78 7.07
C LEU A 351 -14.01 11.57 6.18
N VAL A 352 -14.36 10.42 6.75
CA VAL A 352 -14.81 9.23 5.99
C VAL A 352 -16.08 9.52 5.18
N LEU A 353 -17.04 10.28 5.74
CA LEU A 353 -18.24 10.70 5.00
C LEU A 353 -17.90 11.60 3.79
N SER A 354 -16.83 12.38 3.90
CA SER A 354 -16.40 13.34 2.87
C SER A 354 -15.42 12.76 1.86
N ALA A 355 -14.83 11.60 2.14
CA ALA A 355 -13.82 10.97 1.30
C ALA A 355 -14.38 10.38 0.00
N ASP A 356 -13.57 10.44 -1.05
CA ASP A 356 -13.86 9.79 -2.33
C ASP A 356 -13.84 8.27 -2.20
N ARG A 357 -14.58 7.59 -3.08
CA ARG A 357 -14.76 6.12 -3.07
C ARG A 357 -14.53 5.53 -4.45
N PRO A 358 -13.96 4.31 -4.55
CA PRO A 358 -13.60 3.70 -5.83
C PRO A 358 -14.83 3.35 -6.67
N PHE A 359 -15.97 3.11 -6.02
CA PHE A 359 -17.25 2.86 -6.66
C PHE A 359 -18.40 3.31 -5.76
N GLY A 360 -19.59 3.50 -6.33
CA GLY A 360 -20.84 3.73 -5.60
C GLY A 360 -21.78 2.55 -5.75
N THR A 361 -22.51 2.22 -4.69
CA THR A 361 -23.62 1.26 -4.72
C THR A 361 -24.95 1.98 -4.45
N PRO A 362 -26.10 1.45 -4.89
CA PRO A 362 -27.41 2.06 -4.58
C PRO A 362 -27.64 2.27 -3.07
N GLY A 363 -27.09 1.40 -2.22
CA GLY A 363 -27.16 1.53 -0.75
C GLY A 363 -26.23 2.58 -0.13
N THR A 364 -25.26 3.10 -0.90
CA THR A 364 -24.21 4.00 -0.37
C THR A 364 -24.79 5.26 0.27
N ARG A 365 -25.79 5.92 -0.36
CA ARG A 365 -26.42 7.11 0.22
C ARG A 365 -27.15 6.80 1.54
N GLY A 366 -27.78 5.62 1.63
CA GLY A 366 -28.43 5.18 2.86
C GLY A 366 -27.42 4.91 3.98
N ALA A 367 -26.29 4.29 3.65
CA ALA A 367 -25.19 4.05 4.59
C ALA A 367 -24.59 5.35 5.13
N GLU A 368 -24.39 6.37 4.28
CA GLU A 368 -23.92 7.69 4.70
C GLU A 368 -24.90 8.39 5.65
N GLN A 369 -26.20 8.35 5.34
CA GLN A 369 -27.22 8.91 6.22
C GLN A 369 -27.26 8.18 7.57
N ALA A 370 -27.13 6.85 7.56
CA ALA A 370 -27.09 6.04 8.78
C ALA A 370 -25.84 6.31 9.64
N LEU A 371 -24.70 6.60 9.00
CA LEU A 371 -23.47 6.98 9.67
C LEU A 371 -23.55 8.41 10.23
N TRP A 372 -24.07 9.36 9.47
CA TRP A 372 -24.36 10.71 9.96
C TRP A 372 -25.31 10.70 11.17
N GLN A 373 -26.38 9.90 11.10
CA GLN A 373 -27.32 9.75 12.21
C GLN A 373 -26.63 9.23 13.48
N TRP A 374 -25.66 8.32 13.32
CA TRP A 374 -24.87 7.84 14.43
C TRP A 374 -23.96 8.94 15.01
N VAL A 375 -23.26 9.71 14.17
CA VAL A 375 -22.43 10.85 14.61
C VAL A 375 -23.26 11.85 15.41
N ARG A 376 -24.46 12.19 14.91
CA ARG A 376 -25.39 13.11 15.58
C ARG A 376 -25.77 12.63 16.98
N ASN A 377 -26.10 11.36 17.13
CA ASN A 377 -26.48 10.77 18.41
C ASN A 377 -25.28 10.68 19.36
N ALA A 378 -24.12 10.27 18.88
CA ALA A 378 -22.90 10.18 19.70
C ALA A 378 -22.40 11.57 20.17
N ALA A 379 -22.69 12.63 19.42
CA ALA A 379 -22.36 14.02 19.77
C ALA A 379 -23.35 14.69 20.76
N GLU A 380 -24.40 13.99 21.22
CA GLU A 380 -25.36 14.55 22.20
C GLU A 380 -24.70 14.88 23.54
N GLY A 381 -23.67 14.12 23.93
CA GLY A 381 -22.91 14.33 25.17
C GLY A 381 -21.75 15.33 25.05
N ILE A 382 -21.48 15.89 23.87
CA ILE A 382 -20.36 16.80 23.61
C ILE A 382 -20.84 18.27 23.59
N ASP A 383 -19.93 19.20 23.86
CA ASP A 383 -20.14 20.65 23.81
C ASP A 383 -20.89 21.12 22.53
N PRO A 384 -21.85 22.07 22.64
CA PRO A 384 -22.65 22.55 21.51
C PRO A 384 -21.84 23.08 20.32
N THR A 385 -20.64 23.64 20.55
CA THR A 385 -19.78 24.18 19.49
C THR A 385 -19.31 23.08 18.55
N HIS A 386 -18.85 21.96 19.12
CA HIS A 386 -18.39 20.80 18.35
C HIS A 386 -19.55 20.16 17.58
N ARG A 387 -20.74 20.08 18.20
CA ARG A 387 -21.95 19.57 17.56
C ARG A 387 -22.37 20.44 16.36
N GLY A 388 -22.33 21.76 16.52
CA GLY A 388 -22.61 22.72 15.44
C GLY A 388 -21.64 22.57 14.26
N ARG A 389 -20.34 22.39 14.56
CA ARG A 389 -19.31 22.15 13.54
C ARG A 389 -19.60 20.91 12.69
N PHE A 390 -19.96 19.77 13.31
CA PHE A 390 -20.27 18.54 12.55
C PHE A 390 -21.53 18.69 11.69
N ALA A 391 -22.56 19.39 12.18
CA ALA A 391 -23.77 19.68 11.41
C ALA A 391 -23.50 20.58 10.19
N GLN A 392 -22.61 21.57 10.35
CA GLN A 392 -22.18 22.44 9.26
C GLN A 392 -21.42 21.64 8.19
N GLN A 393 -20.45 20.82 8.60
CA GLN A 393 -19.69 19.96 7.68
C GLN A 393 -20.61 19.02 6.87
N TRP A 394 -21.62 18.42 7.51
CA TRP A 394 -22.61 17.61 6.80
C TRP A 394 -23.41 18.42 5.77
N THR A 395 -23.84 19.62 6.13
CA THR A 395 -24.57 20.53 5.22
C THR A 395 -23.73 20.91 4.01
N ASP A 396 -22.45 21.24 4.23
CA ASP A 396 -21.52 21.58 3.16
C ASP A 396 -21.23 20.38 2.25
N LEU A 397 -21.10 19.17 2.81
CA LEU A 397 -20.96 17.94 2.03
C LEU A 397 -22.16 17.71 1.11
N LEU A 398 -23.39 17.86 1.63
CA LEU A 398 -24.61 17.73 0.83
C LEU A 398 -24.67 18.78 -0.29
N ARG A 399 -24.26 20.03 0.01
CA ARG A 399 -24.24 21.12 -0.98
C ARG A 399 -23.27 20.81 -2.12
N ARG A 400 -22.03 20.37 -1.82
CA ARG A 400 -21.01 20.01 -2.85
C ARG A 400 -21.50 18.91 -3.80
N ARG A 401 -22.32 17.98 -3.32
CA ARG A 401 -22.85 16.87 -4.12
C ARG A 401 -24.08 17.25 -4.94
N GLN A 402 -24.80 18.31 -4.54
CA GLN A 402 -25.90 18.86 -5.31
C GLN A 402 -25.41 19.78 -6.44
N ASP A 403 -24.23 20.40 -6.27
CA ASP A 403 -23.67 21.35 -7.22
C ASP A 403 -22.18 21.05 -7.52
N PRO A 404 -21.88 20.07 -8.40
CA PRO A 404 -20.51 19.65 -8.70
C PRO A 404 -19.67 20.69 -9.48
N GLY A 405 -20.19 21.90 -9.71
CA GLY A 405 -19.61 22.92 -10.60
C GLY A 405 -19.12 24.22 -9.94
N THR A 406 -19.23 24.41 -8.62
CA THR A 406 -18.92 25.71 -8.00
C THR A 406 -17.79 25.60 -6.97
N PRO A 407 -16.58 26.17 -7.20
CA PRO A 407 -15.55 26.26 -6.16
C PRO A 407 -16.06 27.09 -4.97
N PRO A 408 -15.52 26.88 -3.75
CA PRO A 408 -16.06 27.53 -2.56
C PRO A 408 -15.99 29.05 -2.70
N ALA A 409 -17.14 29.71 -2.53
CA ALA A 409 -17.18 31.15 -2.34
C ALA A 409 -16.45 31.47 -1.03
N GLU A 410 -15.42 32.31 -1.11
CA GLU A 410 -14.84 32.98 0.04
C GLU A 410 -15.96 33.67 0.84
N ALA A 411 -15.85 33.61 2.18
CA ALA A 411 -16.85 34.14 3.09
C ALA A 411 -17.19 35.61 2.77
N PRO A 412 -18.47 36.02 2.76
CA PRO A 412 -18.82 37.41 2.50
C PRO A 412 -18.51 38.27 3.72
N GLY A 413 -17.66 39.27 3.51
CA GLY A 413 -17.55 40.43 4.40
C GLY A 413 -18.85 41.23 4.44
N GLU A 414 -19.09 41.83 5.59
CA GLU A 414 -20.23 42.68 5.93
C GLU A 414 -20.40 43.85 4.95
N ASP A 415 -21.62 44.07 4.45
CA ASP A 415 -22.37 45.34 4.48
C ASP A 415 -23.55 45.35 3.49
N GLY A 416 -24.74 45.76 3.94
CA GLY A 416 -25.91 46.12 3.11
C GLY A 416 -26.06 47.65 2.94
N PRO A 417 -27.20 48.20 2.44
CA PRO A 417 -28.37 47.58 1.82
C PRO A 417 -28.80 48.17 0.44
N ASP A 418 -29.77 47.47 -0.17
CA ASP A 418 -30.66 47.64 -1.36
C ASP A 418 -31.27 49.06 -1.64
N PRO A 419 -32.15 49.33 -2.66
CA PRO A 419 -32.74 48.49 -3.74
C PRO A 419 -32.97 49.14 -5.14
N ALA A 420 -33.35 48.35 -6.17
CA ALA A 420 -34.55 48.58 -7.03
C ALA A 420 -34.75 47.59 -8.23
N ALA A 421 -35.93 46.96 -8.19
CA ALA A 421 -36.76 46.22 -9.17
C ALA A 421 -36.67 46.49 -10.71
N ALA A 422 -36.90 45.45 -11.54
CA ALA A 422 -38.22 45.12 -12.14
C ALA A 422 -38.18 44.24 -13.43
N THR A 423 -38.95 43.12 -13.41
CA THR A 423 -39.78 42.49 -14.50
C THR A 423 -39.15 41.99 -15.83
N ALA A 424 -39.65 41.01 -16.60
CA ALA A 424 -40.51 39.82 -16.47
C ALA A 424 -40.64 39.15 -17.87
N SER A 425 -40.76 37.81 -17.91
CA SER A 425 -41.57 37.00 -18.87
C SER A 425 -41.13 36.68 -20.32
N GLY A 426 -41.22 35.38 -20.69
CA GLY A 426 -41.96 34.93 -21.89
C GLY A 426 -41.22 34.12 -22.98
N ALA A 427 -41.39 32.79 -23.01
CA ALA A 427 -41.20 31.89 -24.16
C ALA A 427 -42.52 31.82 -25.02
N PRO A 428 -42.74 30.96 -26.07
CA PRO A 428 -41.94 29.83 -26.60
C PRO A 428 -42.03 29.50 -28.15
N SER A 429 -41.37 28.39 -28.54
CA SER A 429 -41.76 27.34 -29.54
C SER A 429 -41.38 27.39 -31.05
N ALA A 430 -41.04 26.18 -31.54
CA ALA A 430 -40.45 25.74 -32.83
C ALA A 430 -41.42 25.62 -34.04
N PRO A 431 -40.99 25.10 -35.23
CA PRO A 431 -41.10 23.65 -35.52
C PRO A 431 -40.04 23.04 -36.50
N SER A 432 -40.25 21.73 -36.78
CA SER A 432 -39.36 20.66 -37.29
C SER A 432 -39.10 20.52 -38.81
N ALA A 433 -38.18 19.58 -39.15
CA ALA A 433 -37.61 19.14 -40.45
C ALA A 433 -38.59 18.54 -41.50
N PRO A 434 -38.14 18.14 -42.74
CA PRO A 434 -37.61 16.76 -42.94
C PRO A 434 -36.59 16.49 -44.11
N ILE A 435 -35.78 15.42 -43.92
CA ILE A 435 -35.39 14.26 -44.77
C ILE A 435 -35.20 14.40 -46.31
N GLY A 436 -34.03 13.93 -46.82
CA GLY A 436 -33.85 13.46 -48.20
C GLY A 436 -32.42 13.00 -48.56
N SER A 437 -32.24 11.71 -48.86
CA SER A 437 -31.15 11.04 -49.62
C SER A 437 -31.84 9.93 -50.44
N PRO A 438 -31.34 9.37 -51.57
CA PRO A 438 -29.93 8.96 -51.82
C PRO A 438 -29.43 9.03 -53.29
N THR A 439 -28.16 8.67 -53.55
CA THR A 439 -27.66 7.68 -54.55
C THR A 439 -26.25 7.99 -55.10
N GLY A 440 -25.40 6.96 -55.22
CA GLY A 440 -24.35 6.85 -56.25
C GLY A 440 -22.88 6.75 -55.82
N THR A 441 -22.37 5.53 -55.63
CA THR A 441 -20.95 5.11 -55.60
C THR A 441 -20.32 5.15 -57.02
N PRO A 442 -18.97 5.27 -57.20
CA PRO A 442 -18.06 4.11 -57.08
C PRO A 442 -16.62 4.39 -56.56
N VAL A 443 -15.98 3.29 -56.16
CA VAL A 443 -14.58 3.07 -55.71
C VAL A 443 -13.64 3.00 -56.94
N THR A 444 -12.40 3.55 -56.98
CA THR A 444 -11.06 2.95 -56.62
C THR A 444 -9.89 3.92 -57.08
N PRO A 445 -8.58 3.62 -56.85
CA PRO A 445 -7.56 4.24 -55.95
C PRO A 445 -6.63 5.27 -56.69
N PRO A 446 -5.35 5.62 -56.33
CA PRO A 446 -4.47 5.32 -55.18
C PRO A 446 -3.76 6.57 -54.57
N GLY A 447 -2.95 6.39 -53.51
CA GLY A 447 -2.04 7.46 -53.07
C GLY A 447 -1.27 7.12 -51.80
N SER A 448 -0.04 6.64 -51.97
CA SER A 448 1.01 6.58 -50.96
C SER A 448 1.17 7.91 -50.21
N GLY A 449 0.58 8.01 -49.02
CA GLY A 449 0.81 9.10 -48.09
C GLY A 449 1.79 8.66 -47.01
N GLN A 450 3.01 9.18 -47.06
CA GLN A 450 3.94 9.12 -45.94
C GLN A 450 3.27 9.70 -44.69
N VAL A 451 3.02 8.87 -43.69
CA VAL A 451 2.68 9.33 -42.35
C VAL A 451 3.98 9.81 -41.70
N SER A 452 4.08 11.12 -41.48
CA SER A 452 5.23 11.73 -40.80
C SER A 452 5.32 11.22 -39.35
N VAL A 453 6.51 10.76 -38.96
CA VAL A 453 6.89 10.21 -37.65
C VAL A 453 6.81 11.26 -36.50
N ALA A 454 6.44 12.51 -36.79
CA ALA A 454 6.37 13.62 -35.82
C ALA A 454 5.13 13.64 -34.89
N THR A 455 4.25 12.64 -34.95
CA THR A 455 2.92 12.72 -34.31
C THR A 455 2.85 12.17 -32.88
N LEU A 456 3.78 11.31 -32.44
CA LEU A 456 3.65 10.57 -31.17
C LEU A 456 4.15 11.31 -29.93
N SER A 457 5.27 12.04 -29.99
CA SER A 457 5.65 12.98 -28.92
C SER A 457 4.57 14.04 -28.70
N SER A 458 3.80 14.38 -29.73
CA SER A 458 2.66 15.29 -29.63
C SER A 458 1.42 14.61 -29.04
N LEU A 459 1.12 13.35 -29.41
CA LEU A 459 0.00 12.56 -28.86
C LEU A 459 0.21 12.16 -27.39
N VAL A 460 1.42 11.76 -26.99
CA VAL A 460 1.76 11.49 -25.58
C VAL A 460 1.71 12.80 -24.77
N ARG A 461 2.20 13.92 -25.33
CA ARG A 461 2.03 15.26 -24.73
C ARG A 461 0.56 15.62 -24.57
N MET A 462 -0.31 15.28 -25.53
CA MET A 462 -1.75 15.57 -25.50
C MET A 462 -2.50 14.71 -24.47
N LYS A 463 -2.19 13.40 -24.38
CA LYS A 463 -2.78 12.48 -23.39
C LYS A 463 -2.38 12.85 -21.95
N LEU A 464 -1.14 13.29 -21.76
CA LEU A 464 -0.66 13.79 -20.47
C LEU A 464 -1.26 15.17 -20.11
N ARG A 465 -1.55 16.04 -21.10
CA ARG A 465 -2.29 17.31 -20.89
C ARG A 465 -3.77 17.10 -20.54
N GLN A 466 -4.38 16.01 -20.98
CA GLN A 466 -5.79 15.68 -20.69
C GLN A 466 -5.98 14.93 -19.36
N THR A 467 -4.89 14.42 -18.76
CA THR A 467 -4.92 13.66 -17.50
C THR A 467 -4.37 14.45 -16.29
N HIS A 468 -3.73 15.60 -16.52
CA HIS A 468 -3.04 16.36 -15.47
C HIS A 468 -3.42 17.84 -15.53
N GLY A 469 -4.17 18.31 -14.52
CA GLY A 469 -4.39 19.73 -14.27
C GLY A 469 -3.07 20.46 -13.95
N PRO A 470 -2.96 21.77 -14.21
CA PRO A 470 -1.69 22.51 -14.27
C PRO A 470 -1.10 22.91 -12.90
N ASP A 471 -1.54 22.29 -11.81
CA ASP A 471 -1.12 22.68 -10.46
C ASP A 471 -1.07 21.44 -9.59
N ARG A 472 0.13 20.98 -9.22
CA ARG A 472 0.38 20.09 -8.06
C ARG A 472 1.87 19.78 -7.93
N GLY A 473 2.41 20.10 -6.75
CA GLY A 473 3.76 19.75 -6.34
C GLY A 473 4.02 18.23 -6.33
N PRO A 474 5.27 17.82 -6.03
CA PRO A 474 5.66 16.42 -6.03
C PRO A 474 4.83 15.63 -5.02
N GLY A 475 4.20 14.55 -5.48
CA GLY A 475 3.50 13.61 -4.62
C GLY A 475 4.49 12.78 -3.79
N PRO A 476 3.97 11.97 -2.84
CA PRO A 476 4.80 11.00 -2.13
C PRO A 476 5.44 10.01 -3.12
N SER A 477 6.61 9.49 -2.78
CA SER A 477 7.37 8.57 -3.63
C SER A 477 8.07 7.51 -2.81
N ALA A 478 8.36 6.37 -3.42
CA ALA A 478 9.21 5.36 -2.79
C ALA A 478 10.68 5.69 -3.06
N LEU A 479 11.54 5.47 -2.08
CA LEU A 479 12.99 5.62 -2.20
C LEU A 479 13.64 4.29 -1.83
N ILE A 480 14.55 3.82 -2.68
CA ILE A 480 15.51 2.79 -2.31
C ILE A 480 16.90 3.36 -2.28
N GLU A 481 17.67 2.99 -1.27
CA GLU A 481 19.07 3.40 -1.14
C GLU A 481 19.91 2.14 -1.11
N LEU A 482 20.88 2.05 -2.03
CA LEU A 482 21.77 0.91 -2.17
C LEU A 482 23.21 1.36 -1.94
N ALA A 483 23.89 0.70 -1.01
CA ALA A 483 25.29 0.95 -0.70
C ALA A 483 26.09 -0.35 -0.82
N GLN A 484 27.13 -0.34 -1.66
CA GLN A 484 28.07 -1.44 -1.79
C GLN A 484 29.24 -1.23 -0.82
N ARG A 485 29.70 -2.30 -0.16
CA ARG A 485 30.90 -2.26 0.69
C ARG A 485 32.14 -2.48 -0.18
N GLY A 486 33.14 -1.62 -0.04
CA GLY A 486 34.34 -1.69 -0.89
C GLY A 486 35.10 -3.02 -0.84
N TRP A 487 34.95 -3.81 0.24
CA TRP A 487 35.58 -5.12 0.41
C TRP A 487 34.67 -6.32 0.05
N GLU A 488 33.38 -6.10 -0.22
CA GLU A 488 32.41 -7.14 -0.61
C GLU A 488 31.61 -6.65 -1.85
N PRO A 489 32.21 -6.66 -3.05
CA PRO A 489 31.59 -6.05 -4.23
C PRO A 489 30.39 -6.85 -4.78
N ASP A 490 30.22 -8.10 -4.40
CA ASP A 490 29.05 -8.90 -4.78
C ASP A 490 27.83 -8.63 -3.89
N ARG A 491 27.96 -7.80 -2.86
CA ARG A 491 26.93 -7.57 -1.83
C ARG A 491 26.66 -6.09 -1.59
N CYS A 492 25.43 -5.81 -1.18
CA CYS A 492 25.02 -4.46 -0.82
C CYS A 492 24.16 -4.44 0.45
N ASP A 493 24.27 -3.34 1.16
CA ASP A 493 23.32 -2.92 2.17
C ASP A 493 22.24 -2.09 1.48
N TRP A 494 21.00 -2.25 1.91
CA TRP A 494 19.86 -1.57 1.29
C TRP A 494 18.82 -1.14 2.32
N ARG A 495 18.10 -0.08 1.98
CA ARG A 495 16.92 0.37 2.73
C ARG A 495 15.84 0.88 1.80
N VAL A 496 14.58 0.67 2.21
CA VAL A 496 13.38 1.16 1.51
C VAL A 496 12.67 2.18 2.40
N CYS A 497 12.33 3.31 1.80
CA CYS A 497 11.73 4.46 2.48
C CYS A 497 10.53 5.00 1.69
N VAL A 498 9.63 5.70 2.39
CA VAL A 498 8.60 6.57 1.82
C VAL A 498 9.06 8.01 1.97
N VAL A 499 9.15 8.73 0.87
CA VAL A 499 9.46 10.17 0.83
C VAL A 499 8.17 10.94 0.68
N ARG A 500 7.88 11.80 1.65
CA ARG A 500 6.69 12.64 1.69
C ARG A 500 6.85 13.90 0.83
N PRO A 501 5.75 14.58 0.45
CA PRO A 501 5.81 15.80 -0.37
C PRO A 501 6.67 16.93 0.23
N ASP A 502 6.67 17.04 1.55
CA ASP A 502 7.44 18.00 2.35
C ASP A 502 8.94 17.66 2.46
N GLY A 503 9.33 16.46 2.00
CA GLY A 503 10.71 15.98 2.04
C GLY A 503 11.04 15.11 3.25
N ASP A 504 10.10 14.90 4.17
CA ASP A 504 10.30 13.95 5.27
C ASP A 504 10.40 12.52 4.76
N VAL A 505 11.25 11.71 5.40
CA VAL A 505 11.57 10.35 4.93
C VAL A 505 11.35 9.34 6.04
N GLU A 506 10.38 8.47 5.81
CA GLU A 506 10.01 7.39 6.70
C GLU A 506 10.63 6.07 6.22
N ARG A 507 11.45 5.42 7.05
CA ARG A 507 12.08 4.14 6.72
C ARG A 507 11.13 2.98 7.01
N LEU A 508 10.99 2.06 6.05
CA LEU A 508 10.13 0.88 6.19
C LEU A 508 10.93 -0.38 6.53
N HIS A 509 12.05 -0.58 5.84
CA HIS A 509 12.87 -1.78 5.98
C HIS A 509 14.33 -1.51 5.62
N GLU A 510 15.24 -2.25 6.23
CA GLU A 510 16.67 -2.26 5.90
C GLU A 510 17.23 -3.67 6.07
N ALA A 511 18.19 -4.03 5.22
CA ALA A 511 18.96 -5.25 5.37
C ALA A 511 20.38 -5.04 4.87
N GLU A 512 21.29 -5.88 5.36
CA GLU A 512 22.70 -5.79 5.05
C GLU A 512 23.19 -7.00 4.24
N ARG A 513 24.28 -6.80 3.50
CA ARG A 513 25.06 -7.87 2.85
C ARG A 513 24.26 -8.80 1.93
N THR A 514 23.20 -8.28 1.28
CA THR A 514 22.40 -9.05 0.32
C THR A 514 23.17 -9.19 -0.99
N PRO A 515 23.25 -10.39 -1.61
CA PRO A 515 23.87 -10.54 -2.94
C PRO A 515 23.18 -9.66 -3.98
N LEU A 516 23.95 -8.93 -4.78
CA LEU A 516 23.41 -7.97 -5.76
C LEU A 516 22.44 -8.64 -6.76
N ALA A 517 22.73 -9.88 -7.15
CA ALA A 517 21.90 -10.66 -8.08
C ALA A 517 20.54 -11.10 -7.50
N GLU A 518 20.43 -11.16 -6.16
CA GLU A 518 19.24 -11.64 -5.46
C GLU A 518 18.35 -10.49 -4.95
N LEU A 519 18.80 -9.23 -5.06
CA LEU A 519 18.11 -8.05 -4.53
C LEU A 519 16.61 -7.94 -4.83
N PRO A 520 16.11 -8.24 -6.05
CA PRO A 520 14.68 -8.08 -6.35
C PRO A 520 13.76 -8.88 -5.42
N GLY A 521 14.20 -10.06 -4.96
CA GLY A 521 13.41 -10.92 -4.08
C GLY A 521 13.16 -10.29 -2.71
N PRO A 522 14.21 -10.02 -1.90
CA PRO A 522 14.06 -9.37 -0.59
C PRO A 522 13.43 -7.97 -0.65
N LEU A 523 13.59 -7.23 -1.75
CA LEU A 523 13.01 -5.90 -1.92
C LEU A 523 11.52 -5.91 -2.28
N ALA A 524 10.98 -7.02 -2.79
CA ALA A 524 9.62 -7.06 -3.34
C ALA A 524 8.55 -6.65 -2.33
N ALA A 525 8.56 -7.23 -1.12
CA ALA A 525 7.56 -6.93 -0.09
C ALA A 525 7.67 -5.50 0.47
N PRO A 526 8.87 -5.00 0.87
CA PRO A 526 9.03 -3.61 1.30
C PRO A 526 8.66 -2.59 0.22
N LEU A 527 8.99 -2.85 -1.05
CA LEU A 527 8.61 -1.98 -2.16
C LEU A 527 7.10 -2.00 -2.41
N ALA A 528 6.45 -3.16 -2.35
CA ALA A 528 5.01 -3.27 -2.48
C ALA A 528 4.28 -2.46 -1.38
N GLU A 529 4.78 -2.49 -0.15
CA GLU A 529 4.27 -1.64 0.94
C GLU A 529 4.52 -0.14 0.67
N ALA A 530 5.73 0.25 0.25
CA ALA A 530 6.04 1.63 -0.10
C ALA A 530 5.11 2.17 -1.21
N PHE A 531 4.88 1.37 -2.25
CA PHE A 531 3.98 1.73 -3.34
C PHE A 531 2.54 1.81 -2.87
N ARG A 532 2.06 0.87 -2.06
CA ARG A 532 0.72 0.93 -1.49
C ARG A 532 0.49 2.22 -0.69
N ARG A 533 1.48 2.70 0.06
CA ARG A 533 1.39 3.95 0.84
C ARG A 533 1.42 5.22 -0.03
N CYS A 534 2.04 5.18 -1.20
CA CYS A 534 2.28 6.34 -2.06
C CYS A 534 1.32 6.44 -3.25
N ASP A 535 0.90 5.31 -3.82
CA ASP A 535 0.12 5.24 -5.04
C ASP A 535 -1.25 5.88 -4.85
N GLN A 536 -1.67 6.64 -5.86
CA GLN A 536 -3.01 7.21 -5.96
C GLN A 536 -3.75 6.60 -7.16
N PRO A 537 -5.09 6.61 -7.17
CA PRO A 537 -5.86 6.10 -8.31
C PRO A 537 -5.41 6.73 -9.63
N GLY A 538 -4.97 5.88 -10.57
CA GLY A 538 -4.51 6.32 -11.90
C GLY A 538 -3.14 7.03 -11.91
N ARG A 539 -2.44 7.10 -10.77
CA ARG A 539 -1.14 7.76 -10.64
C ARG A 539 -0.19 6.92 -9.78
N PRO A 540 0.59 6.01 -10.40
CA PRO A 540 1.62 5.28 -9.68
C PRO A 540 2.70 6.24 -9.18
N ALA A 541 3.11 6.07 -7.94
CA ALA A 541 4.18 6.84 -7.33
C ALA A 541 5.52 6.50 -7.98
N ALA A 542 6.36 7.53 -8.11
CA ALA A 542 7.72 7.35 -8.62
C ALA A 542 8.58 6.55 -7.63
N LEU A 543 9.51 5.77 -8.17
CA LEU A 543 10.58 5.12 -7.45
C LEU A 543 11.88 5.92 -7.65
N GLN A 544 12.39 6.48 -6.56
CA GLN A 544 13.71 7.10 -6.49
C GLN A 544 14.73 6.02 -6.14
N VAL A 545 15.84 5.98 -6.88
CA VAL A 545 16.91 5.00 -6.65
C VAL A 545 18.19 5.74 -6.31
N ALA A 546 18.52 5.82 -5.02
CA ALA A 546 19.76 6.42 -4.55
C ALA A 546 20.92 5.42 -4.61
N LEU A 547 21.91 5.73 -5.45
CA LEU A 547 23.04 4.85 -5.75
C LEU A 547 24.36 5.56 -5.47
N LEU A 548 25.34 4.80 -4.95
CA LEU A 548 26.74 5.18 -4.97
C LEU A 548 27.39 4.87 -6.32
N HIS A 549 28.57 5.44 -6.58
CA HIS A 549 29.29 5.35 -7.85
C HIS A 549 29.31 3.93 -8.47
N PRO A 550 29.68 2.86 -7.73
CA PRO A 550 29.80 1.52 -8.32
C PRO A 550 28.47 0.96 -8.85
N LEU A 551 27.34 1.50 -8.38
CA LEU A 551 26.00 1.02 -8.71
C LEU A 551 25.26 1.94 -9.68
N LEU A 552 25.81 3.09 -10.09
CA LEU A 552 25.09 4.08 -10.94
C LEU A 552 24.53 3.49 -12.26
N GLY A 553 25.15 2.44 -12.80
CA GLY A 553 24.70 1.75 -14.01
C GLY A 553 23.63 0.67 -13.79
N LEU A 554 23.24 0.39 -12.54
CA LEU A 554 22.33 -0.70 -12.18
C LEU A 554 20.94 -0.50 -12.83
N ALA A 555 20.47 -1.54 -13.51
CA ALA A 555 19.22 -1.53 -14.27
C ALA A 555 17.99 -1.78 -13.39
N VAL A 556 17.77 -0.95 -12.36
CA VAL A 556 16.64 -1.11 -11.43
C VAL A 556 15.30 -1.07 -12.14
N ASP A 557 15.14 -0.26 -13.19
CA ASP A 557 13.92 -0.19 -14.00
C ASP A 557 13.58 -1.50 -14.74
N GLU A 558 14.55 -2.41 -14.90
CA GLU A 558 14.38 -3.72 -15.53
C GLU A 558 14.04 -4.82 -14.51
N TRP A 559 14.09 -4.52 -13.20
CA TRP A 559 13.78 -5.49 -12.15
C TRP A 559 12.33 -5.94 -12.18
N ARG A 560 12.13 -7.24 -11.91
CA ARG A 560 10.82 -7.86 -11.73
C ARG A 560 10.69 -8.25 -10.26
N LEU A 561 9.71 -7.68 -9.57
CA LEU A 561 9.44 -7.98 -8.17
C LEU A 561 8.59 -9.25 -7.99
N GLY A 562 7.88 -9.66 -9.04
CA GLY A 562 7.16 -10.93 -9.11
C GLY A 562 7.42 -11.68 -10.43
N PRO A 563 7.25 -13.01 -10.46
CA PRO A 563 7.57 -13.85 -11.62
C PRO A 563 6.70 -13.53 -12.86
N VAL A 564 5.47 -13.05 -12.65
CA VAL A 564 4.51 -12.70 -13.71
C VAL A 564 4.46 -11.19 -13.97
N GLU A 565 5.08 -10.39 -13.11
CA GLU A 565 5.02 -8.94 -13.21
C GLU A 565 5.91 -8.38 -14.33
N PRO A 566 5.47 -7.32 -15.02
CA PRO A 566 6.34 -6.58 -15.92
C PRO A 566 7.46 -5.88 -15.13
N PRO A 567 8.57 -5.50 -15.79
CA PRO A 567 9.63 -4.74 -15.14
C PRO A 567 9.10 -3.48 -14.45
N ILE A 568 9.69 -3.10 -13.33
CA ILE A 568 9.17 -2.00 -12.50
C ILE A 568 9.12 -0.65 -13.25
N GLY A 569 10.06 -0.40 -14.17
CA GLY A 569 10.06 0.80 -15.02
C GLY A 569 8.90 0.87 -16.01
N VAL A 570 8.27 -0.26 -16.32
CA VAL A 570 7.02 -0.36 -17.11
C VAL A 570 5.82 -0.03 -16.25
N GLN A 571 5.87 -0.32 -14.95
CA GLN A 571 4.77 -0.12 -14.02
C GLN A 571 4.67 1.32 -13.50
N ARG A 572 5.83 1.99 -13.32
CA ARG A 572 5.88 3.32 -12.70
C ARG A 572 7.10 4.14 -13.15
N PRO A 573 7.12 5.47 -12.92
CA PRO A 573 8.32 6.28 -13.07
C PRO A 573 9.45 5.78 -12.16
N VAL A 574 10.64 5.57 -12.74
CA VAL A 574 11.85 5.14 -12.03
C VAL A 574 13.01 6.01 -12.48
N TYR A 575 13.68 6.66 -11.53
CA TYR A 575 14.84 7.51 -11.79
C TYR A 575 15.92 7.36 -10.72
N VAL A 576 17.16 7.59 -11.13
CA VAL A 576 18.36 7.48 -10.30
C VAL A 576 18.63 8.82 -9.63
N ARG A 577 19.16 8.74 -8.40
CA ARG A 577 19.73 9.84 -7.61
C ARG A 577 21.13 9.44 -7.17
N PHE A 578 22.05 10.39 -7.12
CA PHE A 578 23.43 10.09 -6.75
C PHE A 578 23.66 10.35 -5.26
N ALA A 579 23.83 9.28 -4.48
CA ALA A 579 24.07 9.38 -3.03
C ALA A 579 25.43 10.00 -2.70
N GLY A 580 26.41 9.90 -3.61
CA GLY A 580 27.76 10.44 -3.43
C GLY A 580 27.91 11.92 -3.84
N ARG A 581 26.82 12.66 -4.13
CA ARG A 581 26.90 14.00 -4.72
C ARG A 581 27.73 15.00 -3.91
N GLU A 582 27.61 14.93 -2.58
CA GLU A 582 28.35 15.82 -1.68
C GLU A 582 29.72 15.26 -1.27
N GLN A 583 30.05 14.02 -1.66
CA GLN A 583 31.35 13.43 -1.34
C GLN A 583 32.46 14.09 -2.17
N PRO A 584 33.54 14.56 -1.54
CA PRO A 584 34.70 15.06 -2.27
C PRO A 584 35.34 13.91 -3.05
N LEU A 585 35.57 14.12 -4.35
CA LEU A 585 36.45 13.24 -5.12
C LEU A 585 37.91 13.45 -4.64
N GLU A 586 38.71 12.39 -4.62
CA GLU A 586 40.14 12.48 -4.27
C GLU A 586 40.89 13.39 -5.27
N GLN A 587 41.83 14.20 -4.77
CA GLN A 587 42.65 15.08 -5.61
C GLN A 587 43.52 14.24 -6.56
N GLY A 588 43.33 14.42 -7.87
CA GLY A 588 44.10 13.75 -8.92
C GLY A 588 43.27 12.93 -9.91
N GLU A 589 42.05 12.51 -9.57
CA GLU A 589 41.22 11.69 -10.47
C GLU A 589 40.39 12.52 -11.48
N PHE A 590 40.05 13.77 -11.16
CA PHE A 590 39.13 14.59 -12.00
C PHE A 590 39.52 16.06 -12.15
N TRP A 591 40.49 16.53 -11.38
CA TRP A 591 41.02 17.89 -11.45
C TRP A 591 42.48 17.81 -11.90
N PRO A 592 42.86 18.49 -12.99
CA PRO A 592 44.26 18.60 -13.40
C PRO A 592 45.11 19.09 -12.24
N PHE A 593 46.34 18.59 -12.15
CA PHE A 593 47.31 19.07 -11.17
C PHE A 593 47.45 20.61 -11.28
N GLY A 594 47.04 21.33 -10.23
CA GLY A 594 47.10 22.80 -10.15
C GLY A 594 45.82 23.56 -10.51
N ALA A 595 44.72 22.90 -10.86
CA ALA A 595 43.41 23.54 -10.99
C ALA A 595 42.78 23.84 -9.62
N GLU A 596 42.33 25.07 -9.40
CA GLU A 596 41.59 25.44 -8.17
C GLU A 596 40.16 24.90 -8.24
N ARG A 597 39.83 23.94 -7.36
CA ARG A 597 38.46 23.48 -7.18
C ARG A 597 37.62 24.63 -6.58
N PRO A 598 36.42 24.93 -7.13
CA PRO A 598 35.53 25.91 -6.54
C PRO A 598 35.13 25.53 -5.11
N ALA A 599 34.88 26.54 -4.26
CA ALA A 599 34.35 26.30 -2.92
C ALA A 599 33.02 25.53 -2.99
N ALA A 600 32.79 24.63 -2.03
CA ALA A 600 31.60 23.76 -2.01
C ALA A 600 30.27 24.53 -2.12
N GLU A 601 30.18 25.71 -1.50
CA GLU A 601 29.02 26.61 -1.60
C GLU A 601 28.78 27.09 -3.03
N ALA A 602 29.84 27.46 -3.76
CA ALA A 602 29.75 27.88 -5.16
C ALA A 602 29.33 26.70 -6.06
N GLU A 603 29.83 25.48 -5.80
CA GLU A 603 29.37 24.27 -6.50
C GLU A 603 27.88 24.01 -6.27
N SER A 604 27.42 24.16 -5.03
CA SER A 604 26.01 23.99 -4.67
C SER A 604 25.11 25.05 -5.32
N GLN A 605 25.52 26.32 -5.29
CA GLN A 605 24.81 27.42 -5.95
C GLN A 605 24.72 27.23 -7.46
N GLU A 606 25.80 26.78 -8.11
CA GLU A 606 25.81 26.49 -9.54
C GLU A 606 24.82 25.37 -9.88
N ARG A 607 24.78 24.29 -9.09
CA ARG A 607 23.81 23.19 -9.25
C ARG A 607 22.38 23.68 -9.17
N VAL A 608 22.06 24.49 -8.15
CA VAL A 608 20.73 25.08 -7.98
C VAL A 608 20.37 26.00 -9.15
N ALA A 609 21.32 26.80 -9.64
CA ALA A 609 21.10 27.69 -10.78
C ALA A 609 20.81 26.91 -12.08
N ARG A 610 21.59 25.86 -12.37
CA ARG A 610 21.35 24.98 -13.52
C ARG A 610 19.99 24.29 -13.42
N TRP A 611 19.66 23.75 -12.25
CA TRP A 611 18.37 23.12 -11.98
C TRP A 611 17.20 24.07 -12.24
N LYS A 612 17.21 25.27 -11.65
CA LYS A 612 16.16 26.28 -11.89
C LYS A 612 16.04 26.64 -13.37
N TRP A 613 17.17 26.85 -14.05
CA TRP A 613 17.18 27.24 -15.45
C TRP A 613 16.44 26.25 -16.35
N ILE A 614 16.76 24.95 -16.27
CA ILE A 614 16.15 23.92 -17.14
C ILE A 614 14.66 23.67 -16.85
N HIS A 615 14.17 24.08 -15.68
CA HIS A 615 12.76 23.96 -15.31
C HIS A 615 11.94 25.20 -15.69
N GLU A 616 12.56 26.39 -15.66
CA GLU A 616 11.91 27.67 -15.97
C GLU A 616 12.01 28.07 -17.45
N HIS A 617 13.05 27.61 -18.14
CA HIS A 617 13.38 28.00 -19.52
C HIS A 617 13.45 26.79 -20.46
N GLU A 618 13.71 27.05 -21.74
CA GLU A 618 13.90 25.99 -22.74
C GLU A 618 15.21 25.22 -22.51
N ALA A 619 15.09 23.93 -22.22
CA ALA A 619 16.21 23.00 -22.11
C ALA A 619 16.61 22.42 -23.48
N LYS A 620 17.87 22.00 -23.60
CA LYS A 620 18.43 21.39 -24.81
C LYS A 620 19.22 20.13 -24.43
N ALA A 621 18.91 19.01 -25.10
CA ALA A 621 19.69 17.79 -24.99
C ALA A 621 21.07 17.95 -25.67
N GLU A 622 22.13 17.46 -25.03
CA GLU A 622 23.48 17.44 -25.60
C GLU A 622 24.08 16.04 -25.44
N VAL A 623 24.41 15.40 -26.57
CA VAL A 623 24.95 14.03 -26.59
C VAL A 623 26.47 14.10 -26.37
N LEU A 624 26.97 13.41 -25.35
CA LEU A 624 28.36 13.57 -24.87
C LEU A 624 29.30 12.42 -25.20
N ASP A 625 28.77 11.25 -25.60
CA ASP A 625 29.55 10.03 -25.80
C ASP A 625 29.51 9.51 -27.25
N CYS A 626 28.83 10.23 -28.14
CA CYS A 626 28.57 9.79 -29.51
C CYS A 626 28.58 10.99 -30.47
N ASP A 627 29.46 10.93 -31.47
CA ASP A 627 29.53 11.89 -32.58
C ASP A 627 29.22 11.16 -33.89
N ASP A 628 28.06 11.46 -34.47
CA ASP A 628 27.53 10.83 -35.69
C ASP A 628 27.64 9.28 -35.72
N GLY A 629 27.38 8.64 -34.58
CA GLY A 629 27.46 7.17 -34.43
C GLY A 629 28.84 6.64 -34.01
N LEU A 630 29.86 7.49 -34.01
CA LEU A 630 31.20 7.19 -33.48
C LEU A 630 31.22 7.39 -31.96
N ARG A 631 31.68 6.39 -31.22
CA ARG A 631 31.86 6.49 -29.77
C ARG A 631 33.04 7.42 -29.43
N ILE A 632 32.80 8.45 -28.62
CA ILE A 632 33.82 9.44 -28.16
C ILE A 632 33.82 9.53 -26.63
N PRO A 633 34.95 9.75 -25.95
CA PRO A 633 35.00 9.77 -24.48
C PRO A 633 34.17 10.93 -23.90
N VAL A 634 33.54 10.70 -22.74
CA VAL A 634 32.77 11.75 -22.05
C VAL A 634 33.73 12.84 -21.55
N PRO A 635 33.43 14.14 -21.80
CA PRO A 635 34.32 15.23 -21.40
C PRO A 635 34.63 15.26 -19.90
N LEU A 636 35.79 15.85 -19.56
CA LEU A 636 36.19 16.10 -18.17
C LEU A 636 35.27 17.13 -17.49
N VAL A 637 35.24 17.11 -16.15
CA VAL A 637 34.37 17.97 -15.32
C VAL A 637 34.52 19.46 -15.67
N GLU A 638 35.73 19.94 -15.92
CA GLU A 638 35.99 21.34 -16.29
C GLU A 638 35.27 21.75 -17.58
N VAL A 639 35.30 20.89 -18.59
CA VAL A 639 34.61 21.13 -19.87
C VAL A 639 33.10 21.07 -19.67
N LEU A 640 32.62 20.11 -18.87
CA LEU A 640 31.20 19.98 -18.55
C LEU A 640 30.64 21.22 -17.85
N ARG A 641 31.39 21.83 -16.92
CA ARG A 641 31.00 23.08 -16.25
C ARG A 641 30.97 24.27 -17.21
N GLY A 642 31.76 24.23 -18.29
CA GLY A 642 31.72 25.25 -19.34
C GLY A 642 30.48 25.22 -20.23
N LEU A 643 29.69 24.15 -20.22
CA LEU A 643 28.49 24.06 -21.08
C LEU A 643 27.34 24.93 -20.55
N PRO A 644 26.45 25.44 -21.43
CA PRO A 644 25.35 26.33 -21.06
C PRO A 644 24.39 25.73 -20.01
N TYR A 645 23.78 26.57 -19.17
CA TYR A 645 22.84 26.11 -18.12
C TYR A 645 21.58 25.43 -18.65
N ARG A 646 21.20 25.67 -19.92
CA ARG A 646 20.10 24.96 -20.59
C ARG A 646 20.39 23.50 -20.94
N THR A 647 21.60 23.02 -20.71
CA THR A 647 22.06 21.71 -21.20
C THR A 647 21.54 20.57 -20.34
N VAL A 648 20.97 19.55 -20.99
CA VAL A 648 20.66 18.24 -20.41
C VAL A 648 21.60 17.21 -21.04
N PRO A 649 22.60 16.70 -20.30
CA PRO A 649 23.52 15.67 -20.77
C PRO A 649 22.83 14.38 -21.20
N VAL A 650 23.26 13.81 -22.33
CA VAL A 650 22.77 12.53 -22.85
C VAL A 650 23.93 11.59 -23.20
N LEU A 651 23.86 10.34 -22.72
CA LEU A 651 24.77 9.26 -23.13
C LEU A 651 24.04 8.24 -24.03
N CYS A 652 24.45 8.14 -25.28
CA CYS A 652 23.86 7.29 -26.30
C CYS A 652 24.27 5.81 -26.21
N ARG A 653 25.46 5.52 -25.67
CA ARG A 653 26.09 4.19 -25.62
C ARG A 653 26.71 3.91 -24.24
N HIS A 654 25.98 4.21 -23.18
CA HIS A 654 26.44 3.93 -21.83
C HIS A 654 26.66 2.41 -21.63
N GLY A 655 27.84 2.03 -21.15
CA GLY A 655 28.27 0.63 -21.00
C GLY A 655 29.12 0.07 -22.16
N ASP A 656 29.27 0.80 -23.28
CA ASP A 656 30.28 0.48 -24.32
C ASP A 656 31.67 0.91 -23.82
N GLN A 657 32.34 0.00 -23.08
CA GLN A 657 33.65 0.20 -22.45
C GLN A 657 34.77 0.18 -23.49
N ARG A 658 35.08 1.34 -24.08
CA ARG A 658 36.20 1.52 -25.03
C ARG A 658 37.33 2.37 -24.46
N PHE A 659 37.06 3.10 -23.39
CA PHE A 659 38.02 3.96 -22.70
C PHE A 659 38.13 3.55 -21.23
N GLU A 660 39.33 3.68 -20.66
CA GLU A 660 39.62 3.28 -19.27
C GLU A 660 38.71 3.98 -18.25
N ASP A 661 38.35 5.23 -18.53
CA ASP A 661 37.56 6.07 -17.63
C ASP A 661 36.03 5.95 -17.80
N ASP A 662 35.54 5.05 -18.68
CA ASP A 662 34.12 4.90 -18.95
C ASP A 662 33.24 4.63 -17.71
N PRO A 663 33.69 3.87 -16.68
CA PRO A 663 32.93 3.73 -15.43
C PRO A 663 32.62 5.06 -14.72
N MET A 664 33.45 6.09 -14.95
CA MET A 664 33.32 7.40 -14.29
C MET A 664 32.46 8.41 -15.06
N ALA A 665 31.93 8.04 -16.22
CA ALA A 665 31.15 8.94 -17.09
C ALA A 665 29.98 9.63 -16.36
N LEU A 666 29.16 8.88 -15.61
CA LEU A 666 28.02 9.42 -14.87
C LEU A 666 28.48 10.28 -13.68
N VAL A 667 29.56 9.88 -13.00
CA VAL A 667 30.16 10.65 -11.90
C VAL A 667 30.62 12.02 -12.40
N ARG A 668 31.30 12.09 -13.56
CA ARG A 668 31.71 13.36 -14.20
C ARG A 668 30.53 14.27 -14.49
N ILE A 669 29.41 13.73 -14.97
CA ILE A 669 28.19 14.50 -15.23
C ILE A 669 27.66 15.12 -13.94
N VAL A 670 27.55 14.34 -12.85
CA VAL A 670 27.03 14.86 -11.57
C VAL A 670 27.95 15.93 -10.99
N HIS A 671 29.27 15.69 -10.96
CA HIS A 671 30.24 16.68 -10.47
C HIS A 671 30.44 17.87 -11.43
N GLY A 672 30.03 17.75 -12.69
CA GLY A 672 29.89 18.85 -13.64
C GLY A 672 28.71 19.79 -13.33
N GLY A 673 27.91 19.48 -12.29
CA GLY A 673 26.82 20.32 -11.81
C GLY A 673 25.44 19.95 -12.36
N TYR A 674 25.30 18.81 -13.04
CA TYR A 674 24.05 18.41 -13.68
C TYR A 674 23.21 17.49 -12.78
N GLY A 675 22.02 17.96 -12.39
CA GLY A 675 21.03 17.18 -11.65
C GLY A 675 20.07 16.38 -12.53
N VAL A 676 20.08 16.58 -13.86
CA VAL A 676 19.25 15.84 -14.82
C VAL A 676 20.12 15.35 -15.97
N ALA A 677 20.07 14.05 -16.24
CA ALA A 677 20.75 13.43 -17.38
C ALA A 677 20.00 12.19 -17.88
N LEU A 678 20.13 11.89 -19.17
CA LEU A 678 19.55 10.70 -19.79
C LEU A 678 20.65 9.80 -20.32
N TRP A 679 20.46 8.49 -20.29
CA TRP A 679 21.34 7.58 -21.01
C TRP A 679 20.58 6.40 -21.58
N ARG A 680 21.20 5.74 -22.56
CA ARG A 680 20.76 4.48 -23.12
C ARG A 680 21.80 3.40 -22.84
N ARG A 681 21.37 2.32 -22.21
CA ARG A 681 22.23 1.13 -21.96
C ARG A 681 22.57 0.45 -23.28
N TRP A 682 23.85 0.16 -23.49
CA TRP A 682 24.32 -0.52 -24.69
C TRP A 682 24.31 -2.05 -24.50
N HIS A 683 23.53 -2.75 -25.32
CA HIS A 683 23.41 -4.22 -25.29
C HIS A 683 24.15 -4.92 -26.44
N GLY A 684 25.15 -4.27 -27.06
CA GLY A 684 25.96 -4.90 -28.11
C GLY A 684 25.30 -5.07 -29.48
N ARG A 685 24.16 -4.43 -29.76
CA ARG A 685 23.45 -4.55 -31.05
C ARG A 685 24.12 -3.68 -32.14
N PRO A 686 24.70 -4.25 -33.22
CA PRO A 686 25.41 -3.49 -34.26
C PRO A 686 24.51 -2.59 -35.13
N GLU A 687 23.18 -2.80 -35.11
CA GLU A 687 22.19 -2.10 -35.95
C GLU A 687 21.54 -0.87 -35.28
N ALA A 688 21.97 -0.48 -34.07
CA ALA A 688 21.35 0.64 -33.36
C ALA A 688 21.65 1.99 -34.05
N VAL A 689 20.65 2.55 -34.73
CA VAL A 689 20.75 3.84 -35.41
C VAL A 689 20.75 4.97 -34.38
N CYS A 690 21.94 5.47 -34.01
CA CYS A 690 22.10 6.56 -33.04
C CYS A 690 21.29 7.83 -33.40
N GLY A 691 21.14 8.11 -34.70
CA GLY A 691 20.45 9.32 -35.18
C GLY A 691 18.96 9.39 -34.81
N GLU A 692 18.26 8.26 -34.68
CA GLU A 692 16.87 8.27 -34.21
C GLU A 692 16.80 8.62 -32.72
N PHE A 693 17.63 7.97 -31.91
CA PHE A 693 17.72 8.27 -30.48
C PHE A 693 18.10 9.74 -30.23
N HIS A 694 19.10 10.28 -30.92
CA HIS A 694 19.55 11.68 -30.75
C HIS A 694 18.43 12.68 -31.06
N ARG A 695 17.66 12.45 -32.12
CA ARG A 695 16.54 13.33 -32.50
C ARG A 695 15.40 13.24 -31.50
N GLN A 696 14.97 12.03 -31.16
CA GLN A 696 13.82 11.82 -30.28
C GLN A 696 14.09 12.29 -28.84
N VAL A 697 15.32 12.08 -28.32
CA VAL A 697 15.71 12.60 -27.00
C VAL A 697 15.80 14.13 -27.01
N GLY A 698 16.27 14.72 -28.13
CA GLY A 698 16.23 16.17 -28.34
C GLY A 698 14.82 16.72 -28.24
N ASP A 699 13.87 16.12 -28.95
CA ASP A 699 12.46 16.52 -28.95
C ASP A 699 11.76 16.29 -27.59
N ALA A 700 12.18 15.28 -26.84
CA ALA A 700 11.67 14.97 -25.50
C ALA A 700 12.08 16.04 -24.48
N VAL A 701 13.32 16.55 -24.58
CA VAL A 701 13.85 17.59 -23.70
C VAL A 701 13.41 18.99 -24.14
N ALA A 702 13.30 19.24 -25.45
CA ALA A 702 13.02 20.55 -26.01
C ALA A 702 11.61 21.07 -25.67
N GLY A 703 11.54 22.20 -24.94
CA GLY A 703 10.31 22.95 -24.66
C GLY A 703 10.17 23.34 -23.19
N PRO A 704 9.51 24.48 -22.87
CA PRO A 704 9.33 24.94 -21.50
C PRO A 704 8.55 23.92 -20.66
N GLY A 705 9.08 23.57 -19.48
CA GLY A 705 8.43 22.66 -18.53
C GLY A 705 8.44 21.17 -18.91
N ASN A 706 9.12 20.77 -19.99
CA ASN A 706 9.23 19.34 -20.35
C ASN A 706 10.14 18.57 -19.38
N VAL A 707 11.16 19.21 -18.83
CA VAL A 707 12.10 18.58 -17.86
C VAL A 707 11.36 18.06 -16.63
N VAL A 708 10.39 18.81 -16.12
CA VAL A 708 9.52 18.42 -15.00
C VAL A 708 8.84 17.07 -15.25
N ARG A 709 8.55 16.76 -16.53
CA ARG A 709 7.75 15.61 -16.97
C ARG A 709 8.58 14.46 -17.52
N LEU A 710 9.92 14.56 -17.44
CA LEU A 710 10.81 13.49 -17.90
C LEU A 710 10.58 12.17 -17.17
N PRO A 711 10.35 12.11 -15.84
CA PRO A 711 10.04 10.85 -15.17
C PRO A 711 8.82 10.14 -15.77
N GLU A 712 7.71 10.86 -15.99
CA GLU A 712 6.49 10.31 -16.59
C GLU A 712 6.66 9.98 -18.07
N LEU A 713 7.42 10.78 -18.81
CA LEU A 713 7.70 10.52 -20.22
C LEU A 713 8.53 9.25 -20.41
N VAL A 714 9.60 9.08 -19.63
CA VAL A 714 10.45 7.88 -19.65
C VAL A 714 9.64 6.65 -19.26
N HIS A 715 8.79 6.75 -18.24
CA HIS A 715 7.84 5.69 -17.91
C HIS A 715 6.91 5.34 -19.07
N ALA A 716 6.29 6.32 -19.72
CA ALA A 716 5.41 6.09 -20.86
C ALA A 716 6.13 5.45 -22.05
N LEU A 717 7.40 5.78 -22.27
CA LEU A 717 8.25 5.15 -23.30
C LEU A 717 8.52 3.67 -22.97
N ARG A 718 8.90 3.36 -21.73
CA ARG A 718 9.10 1.98 -21.26
C ARG A 718 7.82 1.15 -21.36
N ALA A 719 6.67 1.72 -20.98
CA ALA A 719 5.37 1.07 -21.14
C ALA A 719 5.02 0.84 -22.63
N GLY A 720 5.25 1.83 -23.50
CA GLY A 720 5.04 1.67 -24.95
C GLY A 720 5.92 0.60 -25.57
N LEU A 721 7.19 0.51 -25.18
CA LEU A 721 8.11 -0.56 -25.57
C LEU A 721 7.60 -1.94 -25.18
N HIS A 722 7.15 -2.08 -23.93
CA HIS A 722 6.59 -3.32 -23.42
C HIS A 722 5.33 -3.75 -24.18
N ASP A 723 4.48 -2.79 -24.54
CA ASP A 723 3.29 -3.00 -25.38
C ASP A 723 3.63 -3.30 -26.87
N GLY A 724 4.91 -3.31 -27.25
CA GLY A 724 5.34 -3.56 -28.63
C GLY A 724 5.09 -2.40 -29.59
N ARG A 725 4.95 -1.17 -29.08
CA ARG A 725 4.70 0.01 -29.90
C ARG A 725 5.95 0.45 -30.65
N THR A 726 5.85 0.50 -31.97
CA THR A 726 6.99 0.75 -32.86
C THR A 726 7.70 2.07 -32.60
N GLU A 727 6.94 3.09 -32.23
CA GLU A 727 7.40 4.44 -31.95
C GLU A 727 8.23 4.58 -30.67
N ALA A 728 8.24 3.55 -29.82
CA ALA A 728 8.96 3.56 -28.56
C ALA A 728 10.30 2.81 -28.66
N PHE A 729 10.57 2.07 -29.75
CA PHE A 729 11.79 1.24 -29.92
C PHE A 729 13.10 2.01 -29.76
N TRP A 730 13.14 3.30 -30.10
CA TRP A 730 14.34 4.12 -29.93
C TRP A 730 14.75 4.29 -28.45
N ALA A 731 13.81 4.12 -27.52
CA ALA A 731 14.00 4.29 -26.08
C ALA A 731 14.40 2.99 -25.36
N ASP A 732 14.68 1.90 -26.10
CA ASP A 732 15.14 0.64 -25.51
C ASP A 732 16.39 0.86 -24.64
N GLY A 733 16.35 0.45 -23.37
CA GLY A 733 17.41 0.68 -22.39
C GLY A 733 17.56 2.13 -21.89
N ILE A 734 16.56 3.01 -22.08
CA ILE A 734 16.61 4.40 -21.58
C ILE A 734 16.56 4.45 -20.05
N ALA A 735 17.37 5.33 -19.46
CA ALA A 735 17.42 5.62 -18.04
C ALA A 735 17.59 7.12 -17.77
N LEU A 736 17.19 7.53 -16.58
CA LEU A 736 17.07 8.92 -16.16
C LEU A 736 17.72 9.13 -14.79
N LEU A 737 18.65 10.08 -14.72
CA LEU A 737 19.11 10.72 -13.49
C LEU A 737 18.21 11.93 -13.28
N TYR A 738 17.59 12.01 -12.11
CA TYR A 738 16.74 13.14 -11.73
C TYR A 738 16.95 13.43 -10.24
N ASP A 739 17.90 14.30 -9.96
CA ASP A 739 18.41 14.57 -8.62
C ASP A 739 18.29 16.07 -8.29
N ASP A 740 17.20 16.40 -7.60
CA ASP A 740 16.88 17.77 -7.18
C ASP A 740 17.85 18.25 -6.08
N PRO A 741 18.67 19.28 -6.33
CA PRO A 741 19.59 19.81 -5.33
C PRO A 741 18.86 20.45 -4.14
N GLY A 742 17.59 20.84 -4.28
CA GLY A 742 16.74 21.36 -3.21
C GLY A 742 16.14 20.29 -2.30
N ARG A 743 16.33 19.00 -2.60
CA ARG A 743 15.80 17.87 -1.82
C ARG A 743 16.93 16.88 -1.49
N PRO A 744 17.75 17.10 -0.46
CA PRO A 744 18.86 16.19 -0.12
C PRO A 744 18.37 14.77 0.21
N LEU A 745 19.25 13.78 0.03
CA LEU A 745 18.95 12.40 0.41
C LEU A 745 19.10 12.21 1.93
N PRO A 746 18.39 11.25 2.55
CA PRO A 746 18.52 10.99 3.99
C PRO A 746 19.96 10.66 4.38
N GLY A 747 20.49 11.34 5.40
CA GLY A 747 21.84 11.11 5.91
C GLY A 747 22.97 11.79 5.12
N THR A 748 22.69 12.55 4.06
CA THR A 748 23.71 13.39 3.39
C THR A 748 23.97 14.72 4.13
N GLY A 749 23.22 15.02 5.20
CA GLY A 749 23.36 16.22 6.02
C GLY A 749 23.87 15.98 7.46
N ASP A 750 23.81 14.74 7.95
CA ASP A 750 24.36 14.36 9.26
C ASP A 750 25.75 13.74 9.06
N LEU A 751 26.71 14.58 8.68
CA LEU A 751 28.09 14.34 9.13
C LEU A 751 28.09 14.63 10.63
N LEU A 752 27.65 13.65 11.42
CA LEU A 752 28.07 13.57 12.81
C LEU A 752 29.59 13.52 12.77
N GLU A 753 30.22 14.65 13.10
CA GLU A 753 31.59 14.66 13.60
C GLU A 753 31.61 13.64 14.75
N ALA A 754 32.18 12.47 14.48
CA ALA A 754 32.49 11.54 15.55
C ALA A 754 33.44 12.24 16.53
N PRO A 755 33.23 12.12 17.85
CA PRO A 755 34.16 12.67 18.83
C PRO A 755 35.56 12.06 18.73
#